data_AF-I6UJJ2-F1
#
_entry.id   AF-I6UJJ2-F1
#
_cell.length_a   1.000
_cell.length_b   1.000
_cell.length_c   1.000
_cell.angle_alpha   90.00
_cell.angle_beta   90.00
_cell.angle_gamma   90.00
#
_symmetry.space_group_name_H-M   'P 1'
#
loop_
_entity.id
_entity.type
_entity.pdbx_description
1 polymer ?
#
loop_
_entity_poly.entity_id
_entity_poly.type
_entity_poly.pdbx_seq_one_letter_code
_entity_poly.pdbx_strand_id
1 'polypeptide(L)'
;MSQVPMQYFNLMEENYSKYGLSVIQLIQIGKFYELWHEPDVTSIQQAYSQAELLVESSIRSRSLGVTPPIEQVASLLDMRIISPGKRSLLQMGFPIYSLTTHLSTLLDKGWTIIVIDELATGKSGPKQRAVSRIYSPSCNLDGGSELSYVISIYFKDDLLGITLFSAMSGHSIMFPVYWVDRDKVARLLISYRIKEVVIRVDSGANSRMLNKIYGLLIGWNLFPSEPNARIEVMGETLTSTPGLSCYLSYRYENDNKEWLLLHIYLGINEEWFNKNYQEYTLSKIFQSTWTEDVNQANLISLLGTLQFVKDRNPNLIKNLQLPECYNSVVSPLNLILCNRAEYQLDLLPKKGKLGGLLNLVDYCSTAMGKRLLKFRLLNPITDYSELNLRYEEIATFKQLLDKQIFDNSELKQIKDLSSLHRQWAICASSDTTLPPKKLSQIYHSYLSANKLIGSLLPLLRLPPSVGPQLESLIGEIDRFFQVDNLLGDFKDILQPTDNLTNLLVQRQTLKAQLTEWAEQTSNIVFQDTISIKAEYFSKEGYAFSILYKKLAKLERYLANPLVTDPPIIILGKRGSHHIITSPAILGVSIEFNLLEEQVNIYVKQTYNGELKRLYFSYSELFLPLENMISRLDVALSGAIVSTKFNYTRPCLLATDPKAKGLIETINLRHPLIEQLNTQEECVAHDISLEDKGMLIFSVNGAGKSTLLRAIGVNVILAQAGVYVAADSFKLRPYHYLITRILGGDDLHKGQGTFEVEMRDLSTILKLANYNSLILGDEICHGTEVSSGLAILAATIERLTAARTSFVLSTHLHQVCSLIDLPVRYYHLSVIQREDLGIIYERKLKPGPGPSQYGIEVMGHIINDREFYTNALKYRKLINWKSPSLRPRSKSSSLTVFRPSKYNSKVFIDSCEICGAPAEAIHHIKPKRLSGGSGGHSFNLSRRSNLVPVCSSCHLDIHRNKISILGWKRTPA
;
A
#
# COMPACT_ATOMS: atom_id res chain seq x y z
N MET A 1 28.99 -35.72 -18.50
CA MET A 1 28.22 -34.58 -19.03
C MET A 1 29.16 -33.65 -19.78
N SER A 2 28.66 -32.82 -20.71
CA SER A 2 29.45 -31.70 -21.25
C SER A 2 29.90 -30.77 -20.11
N GLN A 3 30.94 -29.96 -20.33
CA GLN A 3 31.55 -29.12 -19.29
C GLN A 3 30.58 -28.07 -18.71
N VAL A 4 29.56 -27.65 -19.47
CA VAL A 4 28.63 -26.56 -19.09
C VAL A 4 27.54 -27.02 -18.10
N PRO A 5 26.82 -28.15 -18.30
CA PRO A 5 25.91 -28.68 -17.27
C PRO A 5 26.57 -28.93 -15.92
N MET A 6 27.80 -29.45 -15.93
CA MET A 6 28.52 -29.71 -14.68
C MET A 6 28.86 -28.40 -13.95
N GLN A 7 29.25 -27.35 -14.69
CA GLN A 7 29.42 -26.00 -14.12
C GLN A 7 28.11 -25.44 -13.57
N TYR A 8 26.98 -25.62 -14.27
CA TYR A 8 25.67 -25.17 -13.81
C TYR A 8 25.26 -25.82 -12.48
N PHE A 9 25.36 -27.15 -12.37
CA PHE A 9 24.97 -27.86 -11.15
C PHE A 9 25.95 -27.63 -9.97
N ASN A 10 27.24 -27.41 -10.23
CA ASN A 10 28.18 -27.01 -9.17
C ASN A 10 27.85 -25.61 -8.62
N LEU A 11 27.59 -24.65 -9.51
CA LEU A 11 27.16 -23.31 -9.09
C LEU A 11 25.80 -23.35 -8.38
N MET A 12 24.93 -24.29 -8.73
CA MET A 12 23.64 -24.50 -8.10
C MET A 12 23.76 -24.87 -6.63
N GLU A 13 24.62 -25.82 -6.27
CA GLU A 13 24.87 -26.18 -4.88
C GLU A 13 25.41 -24.99 -4.07
N GLU A 14 26.41 -24.28 -4.61
CA GLU A 14 26.99 -23.09 -3.98
C GLU A 14 25.94 -21.99 -3.78
N ASN A 15 25.19 -21.65 -4.83
CA ASN A 15 24.18 -20.60 -4.78
C ASN A 15 23.02 -20.94 -3.84
N TYR A 16 22.59 -22.21 -3.77
CA TYR A 16 21.58 -22.62 -2.80
C TYR A 16 22.07 -22.48 -1.36
N SER A 17 23.32 -22.86 -1.09
CA SER A 17 23.90 -22.69 0.24
C SER A 17 23.96 -21.22 0.68
N LYS A 18 24.17 -20.30 -0.27
CA LYS A 18 24.36 -18.87 0.00
C LYS A 18 23.05 -18.07 0.03
N TYR A 19 22.10 -18.36 -0.87
CA TYR A 19 20.90 -17.54 -1.08
C TYR A 19 19.58 -18.25 -0.71
N GLY A 20 19.61 -19.55 -0.38
CA GLY A 20 18.45 -20.36 -0.03
C GLY A 20 17.74 -21.01 -1.22
N LEU A 21 16.68 -21.79 -0.96
CA LEU A 21 16.04 -22.65 -1.98
C LEU A 21 15.12 -21.96 -3.00
N SER A 22 14.69 -20.72 -2.74
CA SER A 22 13.84 -19.99 -3.67
C SER A 22 14.66 -19.32 -4.75
N VAL A 23 15.63 -20.04 -5.30
CA VAL A 23 16.57 -19.53 -6.27
C VAL A 23 16.31 -20.16 -7.63
N ILE A 24 16.15 -19.30 -8.63
CA ILE A 24 16.13 -19.63 -10.06
C ILE A 24 17.48 -19.21 -10.62
N GLN A 25 18.19 -20.12 -11.27
CA GLN A 25 19.44 -19.81 -11.95
C GLN A 25 19.22 -19.76 -13.45
N LEU A 26 19.59 -18.63 -14.04
CA LEU A 26 19.52 -18.37 -15.45
C LEU A 26 20.95 -18.32 -15.99
N ILE A 27 21.32 -19.36 -16.75
CA ILE A 27 22.65 -19.47 -17.34
C ILE A 27 22.64 -18.95 -18.78
N GLN A 28 23.58 -18.06 -19.11
CA GLN A 28 23.71 -17.55 -20.46
C GLN A 28 24.34 -18.60 -21.37
N ILE A 29 23.61 -18.91 -22.45
CA ILE A 29 24.06 -19.73 -23.58
C ILE A 29 23.86 -18.92 -24.86
N GLY A 30 24.94 -18.31 -25.36
CA GLY A 30 24.87 -17.42 -26.51
C GLY A 30 23.98 -16.20 -26.28
N LYS A 31 22.83 -16.13 -26.96
CA LYS A 31 21.85 -15.03 -26.88
C LYS A 31 20.62 -15.34 -26.01
N PHE A 32 20.63 -16.46 -25.30
CA PHE A 32 19.53 -16.93 -24.47
C PHE A 32 19.98 -17.10 -23.02
N TYR A 33 19.06 -16.87 -22.10
CA TYR A 33 19.13 -17.42 -20.75
C TYR A 33 18.38 -18.74 -20.72
N GLU A 34 19.02 -19.76 -20.18
CA GLU A 34 18.46 -21.09 -20.04
C GLU A 34 18.38 -21.49 -18.56
N LEU A 35 17.47 -22.41 -18.26
CA LEU A 35 17.31 -23.06 -16.97
C LEU A 35 17.20 -24.56 -17.20
N TRP A 36 17.99 -25.33 -16.43
CA TRP A 36 18.13 -26.77 -16.61
C TRP A 36 17.73 -27.55 -15.35
N HIS A 37 17.17 -28.74 -15.54
CA HIS A 37 16.79 -29.68 -14.48
C HIS A 37 17.07 -31.13 -14.90
N GLU A 38 17.49 -31.97 -13.96
CA GLU A 38 17.71 -33.40 -14.23
C GLU A 38 16.36 -34.17 -14.26
N PRO A 39 16.07 -34.96 -15.31
CA PRO A 39 14.86 -35.77 -15.35
C PRO A 39 14.85 -36.81 -14.22
N ASP A 40 13.66 -37.13 -13.71
CA ASP A 40 13.42 -38.13 -12.66
C ASP A 40 14.09 -37.86 -11.29
N VAL A 41 14.70 -36.68 -11.10
CA VAL A 41 15.21 -36.22 -9.80
C VAL A 41 14.12 -35.44 -9.07
N THR A 42 13.78 -35.89 -7.85
CA THR A 42 12.83 -35.19 -6.98
C THR A 42 13.34 -33.79 -6.65
N SER A 43 12.42 -32.82 -6.57
CA SER A 43 12.78 -31.47 -6.15
C SER A 43 13.50 -31.49 -4.79
N ILE A 44 14.58 -30.72 -4.68
CA ILE A 44 15.28 -30.45 -3.40
C ILE A 44 14.33 -29.71 -2.44
N GLN A 45 13.35 -29.00 -2.99
CA GLN A 45 12.32 -28.30 -2.21
C GLN A 45 11.34 -29.31 -1.61
N GLN A 46 11.11 -29.18 -0.32
CA GLN A 46 10.05 -29.88 0.39
C GLN A 46 8.96 -28.88 0.76
N ALA A 47 7.71 -29.33 0.79
CA ALA A 47 6.62 -28.52 1.32
C ALA A 47 6.02 -29.17 2.56
N TYR A 48 5.69 -28.32 3.52
CA TYR A 48 5.01 -28.67 4.76
C TYR A 48 3.77 -27.80 4.91
N SER A 49 2.78 -28.31 5.62
CA SER A 49 1.73 -27.46 6.17
C SER A 49 2.27 -26.62 7.33
N GLN A 50 1.64 -25.49 7.61
CA GLN A 50 1.97 -24.66 8.76
C GLN A 50 1.92 -25.44 10.08
N ALA A 51 0.88 -26.28 10.25
CA ALA A 51 0.73 -27.08 11.46
C ALA A 51 1.92 -28.03 11.67
N GLU A 52 2.40 -28.68 10.60
CA GLU A 52 3.56 -29.58 10.66
C GLU A 52 4.86 -28.84 11.01
N LEU A 53 5.01 -27.58 10.60
CA LEU A 53 6.19 -26.78 10.91
C LEU A 53 6.23 -26.30 12.37
N LEU A 54 5.07 -26.11 13.00
CA LEU A 54 4.95 -25.75 14.41
C LEU A 54 5.15 -26.93 15.37
N VAL A 55 5.12 -28.16 14.86
CA VAL A 55 5.38 -29.40 15.61
C VAL A 55 6.88 -29.73 15.56
N GLU A 56 7.40 -30.38 16.61
CA GLU A 56 8.81 -30.79 16.68
C GLU A 56 9.22 -31.67 15.49
N SER A 57 10.44 -31.47 14.98
CA SER A 57 10.96 -32.12 13.77
C SER A 57 10.93 -33.65 13.82
N SER A 58 11.02 -34.24 15.01
CA SER A 58 10.97 -35.68 15.27
C SER A 58 9.61 -36.34 15.01
N ILE A 59 8.53 -35.57 14.84
CA ILE A 59 7.13 -36.06 14.72
C ILE A 59 6.54 -35.73 13.33
N ARG A 60 7.30 -35.10 12.42
CA ARG A 60 6.78 -34.66 11.12
C ARG A 60 6.41 -35.83 10.20
N SER A 61 5.24 -35.76 9.57
CA SER A 61 4.82 -36.65 8.47
C SER A 61 5.66 -36.46 7.20
N ARG A 62 5.52 -37.41 6.26
CA ARG A 62 6.18 -37.40 4.94
C ARG A 62 5.88 -36.10 4.20
N SER A 63 6.91 -35.41 3.71
CA SER A 63 6.80 -34.12 3.02
C SER A 63 5.86 -34.15 1.82
N LEU A 64 5.20 -33.02 1.54
CA LEU A 64 4.43 -32.83 0.31
C LEU A 64 5.40 -32.68 -0.86
N GLY A 65 5.16 -33.43 -1.95
CA GLY A 65 5.94 -33.30 -3.18
C GLY A 65 5.82 -31.87 -3.76
N VAL A 66 6.96 -31.28 -4.14
CA VAL A 66 7.03 -29.98 -4.80
C VAL A 66 7.34 -30.18 -6.27
N THR A 67 6.57 -29.54 -7.15
CA THR A 67 6.87 -29.48 -8.58
C THR A 67 8.24 -28.82 -8.77
N PRO A 68 9.14 -29.36 -9.61
CA PRO A 68 10.45 -28.78 -9.84
C PRO A 68 10.37 -27.30 -10.25
N PRO A 69 11.35 -26.45 -9.86
CA PRO A 69 11.36 -25.04 -10.23
C PRO A 69 11.18 -24.78 -11.73
N ILE A 70 11.76 -25.62 -12.59
CA ILE A 70 11.60 -25.51 -14.06
C ILE A 70 10.14 -25.58 -14.51
N GLU A 71 9.33 -26.46 -13.91
CA GLU A 71 7.91 -26.60 -14.25
C GLU A 71 7.08 -25.44 -13.72
N GLN A 72 7.40 -24.97 -12.51
CA GLN A 72 6.74 -23.80 -11.93
C GLN A 72 7.01 -22.55 -12.79
N VAL A 73 8.27 -22.33 -13.19
CA VAL A 73 8.67 -21.18 -14.01
C VAL A 73 8.11 -21.27 -15.43
N ALA A 74 8.14 -22.45 -16.04
CA ALA A 74 7.55 -22.68 -17.36
C ALA A 74 6.04 -22.38 -17.36
N SER A 75 5.31 -22.82 -16.33
CA SER A 75 3.89 -22.50 -16.16
C SER A 75 3.64 -21.01 -15.92
N LEU A 76 4.45 -20.37 -15.07
CA LEU A 76 4.32 -18.94 -14.76
C LEU A 76 4.60 -18.02 -15.95
N LEU A 77 5.54 -18.41 -16.82
CA LEU A 77 5.97 -17.62 -17.97
C LEU A 77 5.30 -18.07 -19.28
N ASP A 78 4.40 -19.06 -19.23
CA ASP A 78 3.77 -19.69 -20.40
C ASP A 78 4.81 -20.17 -21.44
N MET A 79 5.82 -20.91 -20.96
CA MET A 79 6.93 -21.42 -21.75
C MET A 79 6.92 -22.95 -21.82
N ARG A 80 7.50 -23.50 -22.89
CA ARG A 80 7.61 -24.95 -23.10
C ARG A 80 8.93 -25.47 -22.54
N ILE A 81 8.87 -26.63 -21.87
CA ILE A 81 10.05 -27.40 -21.50
C ILE A 81 10.40 -28.35 -22.64
N ILE A 82 11.66 -28.39 -23.03
CA ILE A 82 12.20 -29.27 -24.07
C ILE A 82 13.20 -30.26 -23.47
N SER A 83 13.34 -31.44 -24.07
CA SER A 83 14.37 -32.42 -23.73
C SER A 83 15.02 -32.92 -25.03
N PRO A 84 16.26 -32.48 -25.34
CA PRO A 84 16.96 -32.91 -26.55
C PRO A 84 17.52 -34.34 -26.44
N GLY A 85 16.65 -35.37 -26.42
CA GLY A 85 17.01 -36.80 -26.39
C GLY A 85 16.44 -37.65 -25.24
N LYS A 86 16.66 -38.97 -25.26
CA LYS A 86 16.11 -39.95 -24.28
C LYS A 86 16.79 -39.94 -22.88
N ARG A 87 17.90 -39.20 -22.72
CA ARG A 87 18.65 -39.03 -21.45
C ARG A 87 19.11 -37.58 -21.23
N SER A 88 18.45 -36.62 -21.89
CA SER A 88 18.83 -35.21 -21.83
C SER A 88 18.13 -34.47 -20.70
N LEU A 89 18.84 -33.50 -20.14
CA LEU A 89 18.31 -32.52 -19.20
C LEU A 89 17.02 -31.90 -19.72
N LEU A 90 16.09 -31.60 -18.82
CA LEU A 90 14.97 -30.72 -19.13
C LEU A 90 15.53 -29.30 -19.25
N GLN A 91 15.14 -28.60 -20.31
CA GLN A 91 15.63 -27.26 -20.60
C GLN A 91 14.45 -26.33 -20.90
N MET A 92 14.54 -25.09 -20.42
CA MET A 92 13.70 -23.98 -20.85
C MET A 92 14.57 -22.73 -20.99
N GLY A 93 14.14 -21.74 -21.78
CA GLY A 93 14.89 -20.50 -21.89
C GLY A 93 14.20 -19.43 -22.72
N PHE A 94 14.75 -18.21 -22.65
CA PHE A 94 14.25 -17.04 -23.35
C PHE A 94 15.40 -16.09 -23.75
N PRO A 95 15.20 -15.19 -24.73
CA PRO A 95 16.24 -14.26 -25.17
C PRO A 95 16.70 -13.31 -24.04
N ILE A 96 17.99 -13.00 -23.98
CA ILE A 96 18.59 -12.18 -22.90
C ILE A 96 17.87 -10.84 -22.70
N TYR A 97 17.46 -10.19 -23.79
CA TYR A 97 16.78 -8.89 -23.74
C TYR A 97 15.39 -8.94 -23.07
N SER A 98 14.79 -10.12 -22.92
CA SER A 98 13.48 -10.31 -22.28
C SER A 98 13.56 -10.51 -20.76
N LEU A 99 14.76 -10.58 -20.18
CA LEU A 99 14.96 -10.81 -18.73
C LEU A 99 14.18 -9.83 -17.87
N THR A 100 14.25 -8.53 -18.19
CA THR A 100 13.57 -7.47 -17.42
C THR A 100 12.05 -7.63 -17.43
N THR A 101 11.47 -8.10 -18.55
CA THR A 101 10.04 -8.37 -18.68
C THR A 101 9.59 -9.50 -17.76
N HIS A 102 10.37 -10.58 -17.65
CA HIS A 102 10.02 -11.75 -16.85
C HIS A 102 10.36 -11.59 -15.35
N LEU A 103 11.30 -10.68 -15.02
CA LEU A 103 11.79 -10.49 -13.66
C LEU A 103 10.66 -10.20 -12.67
N SER A 104 9.77 -9.26 -13.01
CA SER A 104 8.66 -8.83 -12.14
C SER A 104 7.76 -10.00 -11.73
N THR A 105 7.32 -10.81 -12.70
CA THR A 105 6.48 -11.99 -12.48
C THR A 105 7.13 -13.00 -11.53
N LEU A 106 8.42 -13.25 -11.68
CA LEU A 106 9.13 -14.24 -10.85
C LEU A 106 9.38 -13.70 -9.44
N LEU A 107 9.79 -12.44 -9.31
CA LEU A 107 10.01 -11.79 -8.01
C LEU A 107 8.70 -11.67 -7.21
N ASP A 108 7.57 -11.37 -7.86
CA ASP A 108 6.25 -11.30 -7.22
C ASP A 108 5.76 -12.67 -6.70
N LYS A 109 6.33 -13.77 -7.20
CA LYS A 109 6.13 -15.13 -6.70
C LYS A 109 7.17 -15.56 -5.67
N GLY A 110 7.99 -14.63 -5.18
CA GLY A 110 8.97 -14.89 -4.13
C GLY A 110 10.19 -15.66 -4.61
N TRP A 111 10.53 -15.59 -5.90
CA TRP A 111 11.79 -16.16 -6.39
C TRP A 111 12.93 -15.14 -6.32
N THR A 112 14.10 -15.60 -5.90
CA THR A 112 15.40 -14.96 -6.09
C THR A 112 15.98 -15.44 -7.42
N ILE A 113 16.35 -14.52 -8.31
CA ILE A 113 16.87 -14.83 -9.64
C ILE A 113 18.38 -14.58 -9.67
N ILE A 114 19.14 -15.60 -10.01
CA ILE A 114 20.59 -15.52 -10.18
C ILE A 114 20.89 -15.61 -11.67
N VAL A 115 21.56 -14.58 -12.18
CA VAL A 115 21.99 -14.51 -13.58
C VAL A 115 23.46 -14.88 -13.66
N ILE A 116 23.76 -15.84 -14.52
CA ILE A 116 25.11 -16.35 -14.77
C ILE A 116 25.47 -16.00 -16.22
N ASP A 117 26.33 -15.00 -16.40
CA ASP A 117 26.73 -14.53 -17.73
C ASP A 117 28.03 -15.22 -18.22
N GLU A 118 28.21 -15.25 -19.54
CA GLU A 118 29.45 -15.67 -20.16
C GLU A 118 30.52 -14.58 -20.01
N LEU A 119 31.66 -14.92 -19.40
CA LEU A 119 32.82 -14.04 -19.33
C LEU A 119 33.52 -13.98 -20.69
N ALA A 120 33.95 -12.79 -21.09
CA ALA A 120 34.70 -12.59 -22.33
C ALA A 120 36.12 -13.17 -22.18
N THR A 121 36.31 -14.45 -22.54
CA THR A 121 37.63 -15.05 -22.67
C THR A 121 38.12 -14.95 -24.13
N GLY A 122 39.43 -14.74 -24.31
CA GLY A 122 40.08 -14.69 -25.62
C GLY A 122 39.71 -15.90 -26.50
N LYS A 123 39.63 -15.67 -27.81
CA LYS A 123 39.06 -16.57 -28.84
C LYS A 123 39.78 -17.93 -28.96
N SER A 124 39.61 -18.84 -27.99
CA SER A 124 39.66 -20.31 -28.15
C SER A 124 39.66 -20.99 -26.77
N GLY A 125 38.49 -21.38 -26.28
CA GLY A 125 38.32 -22.15 -25.05
C GLY A 125 36.86 -22.17 -24.57
N PRO A 126 36.48 -23.10 -23.67
CA PRO A 126 35.17 -23.05 -23.03
C PRO A 126 35.02 -21.71 -22.30
N LYS A 127 34.00 -20.93 -22.67
CA LYS A 127 33.72 -19.64 -22.05
C LYS A 127 33.50 -19.84 -20.55
N GLN A 128 34.27 -19.14 -19.73
CA GLN A 128 34.04 -19.12 -18.29
C GLN A 128 32.70 -18.44 -18.01
N ARG A 129 32.04 -18.86 -16.93
CA ARG A 129 30.74 -18.34 -16.51
C ARG A 129 30.79 -18.01 -15.04
N ALA A 130 30.22 -16.89 -14.67
CA ALA A 130 30.17 -16.44 -13.29
C ALA A 130 28.82 -15.77 -13.00
N VAL A 131 28.42 -15.80 -11.73
CA VAL A 131 27.27 -15.03 -11.26
C VAL A 131 27.54 -13.55 -11.50
N SER A 132 26.71 -12.94 -12.35
CA SER A 132 26.85 -11.53 -12.72
C SER A 132 25.88 -10.65 -11.94
N ARG A 133 24.65 -11.13 -11.69
CA ARG A 133 23.59 -10.38 -11.03
C ARG A 133 22.71 -11.30 -10.19
N ILE A 134 22.21 -10.76 -9.08
CA ILE A 134 21.25 -11.42 -8.21
C ILE A 134 20.11 -10.45 -7.98
N TYR A 135 18.89 -10.90 -8.23
CA TYR A 135 17.67 -10.16 -7.99
C TYR A 135 16.88 -10.89 -6.92
N SER A 136 16.52 -10.22 -5.84
CA SER A 136 15.55 -10.76 -4.88
C SER A 136 14.36 -9.80 -4.71
N PRO A 137 13.21 -10.28 -4.20
CA PRO A 137 11.96 -9.52 -4.16
C PRO A 137 12.07 -8.11 -3.55
N SER A 138 12.95 -7.91 -2.56
CA SER A 138 13.15 -6.61 -1.91
C SER A 138 14.45 -5.91 -2.32
N CYS A 139 15.34 -6.60 -3.05
CA CYS A 139 16.64 -6.09 -3.48
C CYS A 139 16.71 -5.84 -4.99
N ASN A 140 15.62 -5.31 -5.57
CA ASN A 140 15.53 -4.96 -6.98
C ASN A 140 15.31 -3.44 -7.14
N LEU A 141 16.07 -2.79 -8.02
CA LEU A 141 15.96 -1.36 -8.31
C LEU A 141 14.88 -1.05 -9.36
N ASP A 142 14.62 -1.99 -10.26
CA ASP A 142 13.65 -1.83 -11.35
C ASP A 142 12.29 -2.40 -10.88
N GLY A 143 11.59 -1.64 -10.03
CA GLY A 143 10.34 -2.05 -9.36
C GLY A 143 9.12 -1.17 -9.66
N GLY A 144 7.96 -1.60 -9.17
CA GLY A 144 6.67 -0.92 -9.36
C GLY A 144 6.50 0.37 -8.52
N SER A 145 5.27 0.88 -8.43
CA SER A 145 4.96 2.15 -7.74
C SER A 145 5.06 2.08 -6.21
N GLU A 146 5.06 0.89 -5.61
CA GLU A 146 5.29 0.70 -4.18
C GLU A 146 6.74 0.25 -3.92
N LEU A 147 7.31 0.73 -2.82
CA LEU A 147 8.64 0.32 -2.36
C LEU A 147 8.54 -1.01 -1.62
N SER A 148 9.32 -2.00 -2.06
CA SER A 148 9.50 -3.25 -1.34
C SER A 148 10.50 -3.06 -0.20
N TYR A 149 10.23 -3.69 0.95
CA TYR A 149 11.09 -3.63 2.13
C TYR A 149 11.54 -5.03 2.57
N VAL A 150 12.79 -5.10 3.01
CA VAL A 150 13.31 -6.16 3.90
C VAL A 150 13.06 -5.71 5.33
N ILE A 151 12.52 -6.61 6.16
CA ILE A 151 12.55 -6.45 7.61
C ILE A 151 13.64 -7.36 8.19
N SER A 152 14.55 -6.80 8.98
CA SER A 152 15.56 -7.53 9.74
C SER A 152 15.22 -7.47 11.22
N ILE A 153 15.25 -8.62 11.88
CA ILE A 153 14.94 -8.76 13.31
C ILE A 153 16.11 -9.47 13.97
N TYR A 154 16.73 -8.82 14.94
CA TYR A 154 17.67 -9.45 15.84
C TYR A 154 16.98 -9.73 17.18
N PHE A 155 16.98 -10.99 17.59
CA PHE A 155 16.45 -11.43 18.87
C PHE A 155 17.55 -11.46 19.93
N LYS A 156 17.41 -10.64 20.98
CA LYS A 156 18.24 -10.68 22.19
C LYS A 156 17.35 -10.74 23.42
N ASP A 157 17.17 -11.94 23.98
CA ASP A 157 16.29 -12.21 25.11
C ASP A 157 14.84 -11.71 24.92
N ASP A 158 14.48 -10.61 25.58
CA ASP A 158 13.18 -9.92 25.53
C ASP A 158 13.25 -8.58 24.78
N LEU A 159 14.37 -8.27 24.12
CA LEU A 159 14.54 -7.10 23.28
C LEU A 159 14.72 -7.53 21.81
N LEU A 160 13.97 -6.89 20.94
CA LEU A 160 14.06 -7.06 19.49
C LEU A 160 14.69 -5.80 18.89
N GLY A 161 15.77 -5.97 18.12
CA GLY A 161 16.27 -4.93 17.24
C GLY A 161 15.64 -5.06 15.86
N ILE A 162 14.91 -4.04 15.40
CA ILE A 162 14.19 -4.10 14.13
C ILE A 162 14.73 -3.04 13.18
N THR A 163 15.02 -3.47 11.94
CA THR A 163 15.40 -2.58 10.83
C THR A 163 14.52 -2.86 9.63
N LEU A 164 13.94 -1.82 9.05
CA LEU A 164 13.27 -1.85 7.75
C LEU A 164 14.20 -1.20 6.73
N PHE A 165 14.37 -1.82 5.56
CA PHE A 165 15.22 -1.29 4.49
C PHE A 165 14.60 -1.48 3.12
N SER A 166 14.59 -0.43 2.30
CA SER A 166 14.23 -0.53 0.88
C SER A 166 15.44 -0.27 0.00
N ALA A 167 15.82 -1.28 -0.80
CA ALA A 167 16.90 -1.12 -1.78
C ALA A 167 16.57 -0.10 -2.88
N MET A 168 15.27 0.09 -3.17
CA MET A 168 14.77 0.96 -4.23
C MET A 168 15.00 2.43 -3.95
N SER A 169 14.87 2.87 -2.70
CA SER A 169 15.09 4.27 -2.30
C SER A 169 16.33 4.45 -1.41
N GLY A 170 16.88 3.37 -0.85
CA GLY A 170 17.91 3.44 0.19
C GLY A 170 17.37 3.85 1.56
N HIS A 171 16.06 4.04 1.69
CA HIS A 171 15.40 4.40 2.93
C HIS A 171 15.53 3.28 3.97
N SER A 172 15.89 3.65 5.19
CA SER A 172 16.00 2.73 6.30
C SER A 172 15.43 3.31 7.59
N ILE A 173 14.73 2.47 8.34
CA ILE A 173 14.14 2.81 9.64
C ILE A 173 14.61 1.78 10.65
N MET A 174 14.93 2.22 11.86
CA MET A 174 15.23 1.30 12.95
C MET A 174 14.59 1.71 14.27
N PHE A 175 14.22 0.71 15.06
CA PHE A 175 13.65 0.91 16.38
C PHE A 175 13.78 -0.35 17.25
N PRO A 176 14.01 -0.18 18.57
CA PRO A 176 14.04 -1.28 19.50
C PRO A 176 12.62 -1.60 19.98
N VAL A 177 12.35 -2.88 20.26
CA VAL A 177 11.03 -3.33 20.73
C VAL A 177 11.19 -4.33 21.85
N TYR A 178 10.70 -3.98 23.04
CA TYR A 178 10.58 -4.96 24.12
C TYR A 178 9.48 -5.97 23.80
N TRP A 179 9.65 -7.21 24.22
CA TRP A 179 8.73 -8.32 23.93
C TRP A 179 7.29 -8.04 24.39
N VAL A 180 7.12 -7.30 25.48
CA VAL A 180 5.81 -6.85 26.00
C VAL A 180 5.07 -5.96 25.01
N ASP A 181 5.81 -5.20 24.20
CA ASP A 181 5.31 -4.22 23.23
C ASP A 181 5.27 -4.75 21.80
N ARG A 182 5.59 -6.04 21.57
CA ARG A 182 5.68 -6.65 20.23
C ARG A 182 4.42 -6.47 19.38
N ASP A 183 3.24 -6.46 19.99
CA ASP A 183 1.97 -6.34 19.27
C ASP A 183 1.77 -4.93 18.66
N LYS A 184 2.53 -3.93 19.12
CA LYS A 184 2.53 -2.57 18.54
C LYS A 184 3.19 -2.53 17.16
N VAL A 185 4.12 -3.44 16.86
CA VAL A 185 4.91 -3.47 15.61
C VAL A 185 4.04 -3.80 14.41
N ALA A 186 3.11 -4.75 14.56
CA ALA A 186 2.21 -5.17 13.49
C ALA A 186 1.54 -3.98 12.77
N ARG A 187 1.20 -2.94 13.54
CA ARG A 187 0.54 -1.72 13.04
C ARG A 187 1.42 -0.92 12.09
N LEU A 188 2.67 -0.71 12.49
CA LEU A 188 3.65 0.01 11.68
C LEU A 188 3.91 -0.75 10.38
N LEU A 189 4.04 -2.08 10.45
CA LEU A 189 4.36 -2.94 9.31
C LEU A 189 3.29 -2.91 8.20
N ILE A 190 2.02 -2.65 8.52
CA ILE A 190 0.95 -2.54 7.51
C ILE A 190 1.22 -1.39 6.51
N SER A 191 2.00 -0.39 6.93
CA SER A 191 2.37 0.76 6.10
C SER A 191 3.43 0.44 5.06
N TYR A 192 4.13 -0.70 5.22
CA TYR A 192 5.27 -1.09 4.40
C TYR A 192 4.99 -2.40 3.68
N ARG A 193 5.36 -2.47 2.40
CA ARG A 193 5.24 -3.71 1.63
C ARG A 193 6.43 -4.62 1.92
N ILE A 194 6.33 -5.41 2.99
CA ILE A 194 7.36 -6.39 3.36
C ILE A 194 7.35 -7.55 2.38
N LYS A 195 8.50 -7.84 1.76
CA LYS A 195 8.68 -8.97 0.82
C LYS A 195 9.69 -10.01 1.31
N GLU A 196 10.67 -9.59 2.11
CA GLU A 196 11.64 -10.48 2.75
C GLU A 196 11.74 -10.19 4.25
N VAL A 197 11.76 -11.26 5.04
CA VAL A 197 11.93 -11.25 6.49
C VAL A 197 13.25 -11.95 6.81
N VAL A 198 14.13 -11.25 7.51
CA VAL A 198 15.44 -11.74 7.91
C VAL A 198 15.50 -11.76 9.43
N ILE A 199 15.77 -12.92 10.01
CA ILE A 199 15.82 -13.11 11.45
C ILE A 199 17.20 -13.63 11.83
N ARG A 200 17.77 -13.03 12.87
CA ARG A 200 19.02 -13.48 13.49
C ARG A 200 18.78 -13.80 14.95
N VAL A 201 19.31 -14.93 15.35
CA VAL A 201 19.24 -15.44 16.72
C VAL A 201 20.65 -15.81 17.15
N ASP A 202 20.99 -15.52 18.40
CA ASP A 202 22.24 -15.98 19.00
C ASP A 202 22.33 -17.52 18.95
N SER A 203 23.55 -18.07 18.90
CA SER A 203 23.81 -19.49 18.62
C SER A 203 23.03 -20.41 19.57
N GLY A 204 22.09 -21.19 19.02
CA GLY A 204 21.33 -22.21 19.75
C GLY A 204 19.80 -22.04 19.70
N ALA A 205 19.20 -21.85 18.52
CA ALA A 205 17.74 -21.91 18.42
C ALA A 205 17.25 -23.33 18.73
N ASN A 206 16.70 -23.51 19.93
CA ASN A 206 15.90 -24.66 20.28
C ASN A 206 14.50 -24.55 19.61
N SER A 207 13.75 -25.66 19.60
CA SER A 207 12.37 -25.71 19.08
C SER A 207 11.48 -24.61 19.68
N ARG A 208 11.70 -24.28 20.97
CA ARG A 208 11.00 -23.20 21.68
C ARG A 208 11.24 -21.82 21.07
N MET A 209 12.46 -21.49 20.66
CA MET A 209 12.78 -20.20 20.05
C MET A 209 12.20 -20.07 18.64
N LEU A 210 12.24 -21.14 17.84
CA LEU A 210 11.57 -21.17 16.53
C LEU A 210 10.06 -20.97 16.68
N ASN A 211 9.42 -21.62 17.65
CA ASN A 211 8.01 -21.40 17.95
C ASN A 211 7.71 -19.97 18.42
N LYS A 212 8.63 -19.35 19.20
CA LYS A 212 8.55 -17.93 19.59
C LYS A 212 8.59 -17.02 18.34
N ILE A 213 9.45 -17.33 17.37
CA ILE A 213 9.57 -16.62 16.10
C ILE A 213 8.30 -16.77 15.24
N TYR A 214 7.84 -18.01 15.01
CA TYR A 214 6.64 -18.23 14.20
C TYR A 214 5.42 -17.55 14.82
N GLY A 215 5.22 -17.66 16.14
CA GLY A 215 4.14 -16.98 16.85
C GLY A 215 4.19 -15.46 16.70
N LEU A 216 5.40 -14.87 16.72
CA LEU A 216 5.59 -13.44 16.48
C LEU A 216 5.18 -13.04 15.07
N LEU A 217 5.68 -13.76 14.05
CA LEU A 217 5.41 -13.43 12.65
C LEU A 217 3.94 -13.64 12.27
N ILE A 218 3.27 -14.66 12.83
CA ILE A 218 1.82 -14.85 12.70
C ILE A 218 1.08 -13.64 13.30
N GLY A 219 1.48 -13.20 14.50
CA GLY A 219 0.91 -12.00 15.14
C GLY A 219 1.10 -10.72 14.31
N TRP A 220 2.14 -10.66 13.49
CA TRP A 220 2.44 -9.53 12.60
C TRP A 220 1.89 -9.69 11.18
N ASN A 221 1.15 -10.76 10.88
CA ASN A 221 0.68 -11.09 9.53
C ASN A 221 1.82 -11.23 8.49
N LEU A 222 3.02 -11.59 8.95
CA LEU A 222 4.18 -11.88 8.11
C LEU A 222 4.35 -13.38 7.87
N PHE A 223 3.59 -14.24 8.53
CA PHE A 223 3.60 -15.68 8.35
C PHE A 223 2.15 -16.19 8.34
N PRO A 224 1.81 -17.21 7.53
CA PRO A 224 0.43 -17.67 7.38
C PRO A 224 -0.14 -18.17 8.70
N SER A 225 -1.39 -17.79 8.98
CA SER A 225 -2.12 -18.23 10.17
C SER A 225 -2.89 -19.54 9.94
N GLU A 226 -3.20 -19.87 8.67
CA GLU A 226 -3.95 -21.08 8.33
C GLU A 226 -3.11 -22.35 8.54
N PRO A 227 -3.60 -23.34 9.34
CA PRO A 227 -2.85 -24.58 9.62
C PRO A 227 -2.44 -25.38 8.38
N ASN A 228 -3.26 -25.31 7.33
CA ASN A 228 -3.05 -26.02 6.06
C ASN A 228 -2.27 -25.20 5.02
N ALA A 229 -1.82 -23.99 5.36
CA ALA A 229 -1.04 -23.18 4.43
C ALA A 229 0.22 -23.92 4.01
N ARG A 230 0.45 -23.99 2.70
CA ARG A 230 1.62 -24.65 2.12
C ARG A 230 2.83 -23.75 2.25
N ILE A 231 3.87 -24.25 2.90
CA ILE A 231 5.14 -23.56 3.10
C ILE A 231 6.24 -24.41 2.47
N GLU A 232 6.97 -23.83 1.53
CA GLU A 232 8.13 -24.45 0.93
C GLU A 232 9.37 -24.19 1.77
N VAL A 233 10.14 -25.24 2.04
CA VAL A 233 11.25 -25.25 3.00
C VAL A 233 12.48 -25.91 2.39
N MET A 234 13.65 -25.47 2.87
CA MET A 234 14.90 -26.19 2.66
C MET A 234 14.92 -27.53 3.41
N GLY A 235 15.18 -28.63 2.70
CA GLY A 235 15.41 -29.93 3.32
C GLY A 235 16.49 -29.80 4.41
N GLU A 236 16.29 -30.47 5.54
CA GLU A 236 17.17 -30.38 6.72
C GLU A 236 18.59 -30.91 6.41
N THR A 237 19.44 -30.11 5.79
CA THR A 237 20.89 -30.36 5.81
C THR A 237 21.43 -29.87 7.14
N LEU A 238 21.31 -30.71 8.16
CA LEU A 238 22.19 -30.71 9.33
C LEU A 238 23.60 -31.14 8.87
N THR A 239 24.23 -30.37 8.00
CA THR A 239 25.64 -30.57 7.64
C THR A 239 26.45 -29.53 8.39
N SER A 240 27.11 -30.02 9.44
CA SER A 240 28.18 -29.35 10.18
C SER A 240 29.41 -29.15 9.28
N THR A 241 29.30 -28.33 8.24
CA THR A 241 30.47 -27.76 7.56
C THR A 241 30.99 -26.61 8.42
N PRO A 242 32.25 -26.66 8.92
CA PRO A 242 32.81 -25.58 9.73
C PRO A 242 32.78 -24.25 8.93
N GLY A 243 32.08 -23.25 9.45
CA GLY A 243 32.06 -21.89 8.89
C GLY A 243 30.76 -21.45 8.20
N LEU A 244 29.80 -22.35 7.97
CA LEU A 244 28.46 -21.99 7.45
C LEU A 244 27.43 -22.07 8.58
N SER A 245 26.95 -20.92 9.04
CA SER A 245 25.89 -20.82 10.05
C SER A 245 24.63 -21.56 9.56
N CYS A 246 24.06 -22.43 10.40
CA CYS A 246 22.80 -23.09 10.11
C CYS A 246 21.75 -22.04 9.73
N TYR A 247 21.16 -22.19 8.54
CA TYR A 247 20.29 -21.18 7.94
C TYR A 247 19.03 -21.84 7.38
N LEU A 248 17.86 -21.33 7.79
CA LEU A 248 16.56 -21.82 7.34
C LEU A 248 15.95 -20.80 6.39
N SER A 249 15.48 -21.26 5.23
CA SER A 249 14.82 -20.42 4.24
C SER A 249 13.44 -20.98 3.90
N TYR A 250 12.44 -20.12 3.92
CA TYR A 250 11.05 -20.46 3.65
C TYR A 250 10.48 -19.57 2.56
N ARG A 251 9.62 -20.14 1.73
CA ARG A 251 8.79 -19.40 0.80
C ARG A 251 7.34 -19.81 0.96
N TYR A 252 6.46 -18.82 1.09
CA TYR A 252 5.04 -19.06 1.32
C TYR A 252 4.22 -17.87 0.88
N GLU A 253 2.92 -18.12 0.77
CA GLU A 253 1.90 -17.10 0.58
C GLU A 253 1.33 -16.72 1.95
N ASN A 254 1.29 -15.43 2.30
CA ASN A 254 0.68 -14.95 3.54
C ASN A 254 -0.85 -14.85 3.43
N ASP A 255 -1.51 -14.44 4.51
CA ASP A 255 -2.98 -14.33 4.57
C ASP A 255 -3.52 -13.30 3.55
N ASN A 256 -2.69 -12.34 3.13
CA ASN A 256 -3.01 -11.35 2.10
C ASN A 256 -2.79 -11.84 0.66
N LYS A 257 -2.45 -13.12 0.44
CA LYS A 257 -2.14 -13.68 -0.88
C LYS A 257 -0.91 -13.07 -1.55
N GLU A 258 0.03 -12.56 -0.75
CA GLU A 258 1.34 -12.12 -1.21
C GLU A 258 2.40 -13.17 -0.88
N TRP A 259 3.34 -13.37 -1.80
CA TRP A 259 4.49 -14.22 -1.58
C TRP A 259 5.55 -13.48 -0.76
N LEU A 260 6.00 -14.13 0.32
CA LEU A 260 7.07 -13.66 1.20
C LEU A 260 8.19 -14.70 1.26
N LEU A 261 9.39 -14.21 1.53
CA LEU A 261 10.57 -15.01 1.85
C LEU A 261 10.97 -14.79 3.30
N LEU A 262 11.15 -15.88 4.05
CA LEU A 262 11.67 -15.84 5.43
C LEU A 262 13.03 -16.53 5.48
N HIS A 263 13.96 -15.86 6.15
CA HIS A 263 15.36 -16.23 6.24
C HIS A 263 15.77 -16.18 7.71
N ILE A 264 16.08 -17.31 8.32
CA ILE A 264 16.48 -17.42 9.74
C ILE A 264 17.94 -17.88 9.81
N TYR A 265 18.82 -17.00 10.29
CA TYR A 265 20.23 -17.30 10.53
C TYR A 265 20.44 -17.68 12.00
N LEU A 266 21.02 -18.85 12.23
CA LEU A 266 21.39 -19.35 13.54
C LEU A 266 22.86 -19.04 13.81
N GLY A 267 23.10 -17.96 14.55
CA GLY A 267 24.43 -17.41 14.79
C GLY A 267 24.60 -16.01 14.21
N ILE A 268 25.54 -15.26 14.79
CA ILE A 268 25.82 -13.87 14.48
C ILE A 268 27.33 -13.69 14.37
N ASN A 269 27.77 -12.81 13.47
CA ASN A 269 29.17 -12.43 13.40
C ASN A 269 29.56 -11.68 14.68
N GLU A 270 30.45 -12.27 15.48
CA GLU A 270 30.93 -11.71 16.75
C GLU A 270 31.59 -10.33 16.58
N GLU A 271 32.19 -10.04 15.41
CA GLU A 271 32.78 -8.72 15.11
C GLU A 271 31.72 -7.61 15.13
N TRP A 272 30.45 -7.92 14.87
CA TRP A 272 29.39 -6.92 14.88
C TRP A 272 29.13 -6.33 16.26
N PHE A 273 29.58 -6.97 17.34
CA PHE A 273 29.51 -6.43 18.70
C PHE A 273 30.68 -5.48 19.01
N ASN A 274 31.73 -5.44 18.18
CA ASN A 274 32.87 -4.56 18.35
C ASN A 274 32.57 -3.15 17.82
N LYS A 275 32.61 -2.15 18.71
CA LYS A 275 32.31 -0.75 18.37
C LYS A 275 33.21 -0.17 17.28
N ASN A 276 34.51 -0.49 17.28
CA ASN A 276 35.44 0.00 16.24
C ASN A 276 35.09 -0.59 14.87
N TYR A 277 34.67 -1.86 14.83
CA TYR A 277 34.20 -2.49 13.60
C TYR A 277 32.91 -1.83 13.10
N GLN A 278 31.96 -1.56 14.00
CA GLN A 278 30.71 -0.86 13.68
C GLN A 278 31.01 0.51 13.07
N GLU A 279 31.75 1.36 13.75
CA GLU A 279 32.08 2.72 13.29
C GLU A 279 32.82 2.71 11.94
N TYR A 280 33.80 1.81 11.77
CA TYR A 280 34.54 1.68 10.52
C TYR A 280 33.66 1.19 9.36
N THR A 281 32.79 0.20 9.61
CA THR A 281 31.95 -0.38 8.56
C THR A 281 30.85 0.60 8.14
N LEU A 282 30.19 1.25 9.11
CA LEU A 282 29.08 2.16 8.86
C LEU A 282 29.53 3.48 8.23
N SER A 283 30.71 3.99 8.60
CA SER A 283 31.29 5.20 7.99
C SER A 283 31.63 5.05 6.50
N LYS A 284 31.81 3.82 6.01
CA LYS A 284 32.00 3.55 4.57
C LYS A 284 30.71 3.42 3.78
N ILE A 285 29.58 3.23 4.48
CA ILE A 285 28.28 2.92 3.88
C ILE A 285 27.42 4.19 3.79
N PHE A 286 27.42 4.99 4.86
CA PHE A 286 26.59 6.18 4.96
C PHE A 286 27.29 7.45 4.50
N GLN A 287 26.51 8.40 3.98
CA GLN A 287 27.02 9.67 3.46
C GLN A 287 27.52 10.62 4.57
N SER A 288 27.03 10.45 5.79
CA SER A 288 27.29 11.34 6.91
C SER A 288 27.85 10.56 8.10
N THR A 289 28.62 11.24 8.94
CA THR A 289 29.11 10.67 10.20
C THR A 289 27.93 10.42 11.13
N TRP A 290 27.79 9.18 11.59
CA TRP A 290 26.73 8.80 12.51
C TRP A 290 27.13 9.14 13.94
N THR A 291 26.43 10.10 14.55
CA THR A 291 26.73 10.60 15.91
C THR A 291 25.70 10.22 16.97
N GLU A 292 24.60 9.57 16.58
CA GLU A 292 23.53 9.19 17.49
C GLU A 292 23.93 7.95 18.31
N ASP A 293 23.57 7.94 19.59
CA ASP A 293 23.72 6.75 20.44
C ASP A 293 22.55 5.80 20.18
N VAL A 294 22.84 4.66 19.55
CA VAL A 294 21.85 3.70 19.07
C VAL A 294 21.95 2.42 19.87
N ASN A 295 20.80 1.88 20.26
CA ASN A 295 20.73 0.60 20.96
C ASN A 295 21.47 -0.50 20.17
N GLN A 296 22.32 -1.27 20.86
CA GLN A 296 23.11 -2.35 20.26
C GLN A 296 22.27 -3.32 19.43
N ALA A 297 21.06 -3.67 19.88
CA ALA A 297 20.20 -4.59 19.13
C ALA A 297 19.79 -4.04 17.75
N ASN A 298 19.54 -2.73 17.65
CA ASN A 298 19.24 -2.07 16.38
C ASN A 298 20.47 -2.04 15.47
N LEU A 299 21.66 -1.77 16.02
CA LEU A 299 22.91 -1.80 15.25
C LEU A 299 23.19 -3.19 14.66
N ILE A 300 23.01 -4.25 15.45
CA ILE A 300 23.15 -5.63 14.97
C ILE A 300 22.10 -5.96 13.89
N SER A 301 20.86 -5.53 14.10
CA SER A 301 19.78 -5.69 13.11
C SER A 301 20.10 -4.97 11.79
N LEU A 302 20.64 -3.75 11.85
CA LEU A 302 21.07 -2.98 10.69
C LEU A 302 22.25 -3.65 9.98
N LEU A 303 23.32 -4.00 10.69
CA LEU A 303 24.48 -4.67 10.12
C LEU A 303 24.07 -5.98 9.44
N GLY A 304 23.14 -6.72 10.06
CA GLY A 304 22.53 -7.88 9.46
C GLY A 304 21.77 -7.58 8.17
N THR A 305 21.03 -6.47 8.12
CA THR A 305 20.33 -6.03 6.90
C THR A 305 21.33 -5.66 5.81
N LEU A 306 22.35 -4.87 6.15
CA LEU A 306 23.38 -4.42 5.22
C LEU A 306 24.17 -5.59 4.65
N GLN A 307 24.53 -6.58 5.49
CA GLN A 307 25.17 -7.82 5.03
C GLN A 307 24.26 -8.59 4.07
N PHE A 308 22.99 -8.78 4.43
CA PHE A 308 22.00 -9.49 3.61
C PHE A 308 21.81 -8.85 2.21
N VAL A 309 21.74 -7.51 2.17
CA VAL A 309 21.63 -6.72 0.94
C VAL A 309 22.92 -6.78 0.13
N LYS A 310 24.08 -6.63 0.80
CA LYS A 310 25.41 -6.70 0.17
C LYS A 310 25.66 -8.05 -0.50
N ASP A 311 25.22 -9.14 0.13
CA ASP A 311 25.36 -10.50 -0.42
C ASP A 311 24.62 -10.68 -1.74
N ARG A 312 23.51 -9.97 -1.93
CA ARG A 312 22.74 -9.96 -3.19
C ARG A 312 23.35 -9.01 -4.21
N ASN A 313 23.60 -7.77 -3.80
CA ASN A 313 24.26 -6.80 -4.67
C ASN A 313 25.07 -5.80 -3.83
N PRO A 314 26.40 -5.83 -3.90
CA PRO A 314 27.25 -4.97 -3.08
C PRO A 314 27.11 -3.49 -3.41
N ASN A 315 26.59 -3.15 -4.58
CA ASN A 315 26.35 -1.75 -4.95
C ASN A 315 25.12 -1.16 -4.21
N LEU A 316 24.19 -1.99 -3.72
CA LEU A 316 22.98 -1.52 -3.02
C LEU A 316 23.24 -0.92 -1.64
N ILE A 317 24.43 -1.12 -1.06
CA ILE A 317 24.82 -0.51 0.22
C ILE A 317 25.67 0.76 0.05
N LYS A 318 25.91 1.21 -1.19
CA LYS A 318 26.75 2.39 -1.43
C LYS A 318 25.96 3.68 -1.23
N ASN A 319 26.59 4.71 -0.63
CA ASN A 319 26.02 6.04 -0.41
C ASN A 319 24.61 6.03 0.17
N LEU A 320 24.37 5.26 1.22
CA LEU A 320 23.07 5.27 1.90
C LEU A 320 22.92 6.56 2.73
N GLN A 321 21.68 7.03 2.89
CA GLN A 321 21.36 8.01 3.91
C GLN A 321 21.33 7.33 5.28
N LEU A 322 21.57 8.11 6.34
CA LEU A 322 21.46 7.59 7.71
C LEU A 322 20.05 7.06 7.97
N PRO A 323 19.91 5.98 8.75
CA PRO A 323 18.61 5.43 9.11
C PRO A 323 17.81 6.40 9.99
N GLU A 324 16.50 6.40 9.83
CA GLU A 324 15.60 7.04 10.78
C GLU A 324 15.55 6.22 12.07
N CYS A 325 16.10 6.77 13.15
CA CYS A 325 16.15 6.13 14.45
C CYS A 325 14.96 6.55 15.32
N TYR A 326 14.12 5.59 15.71
CA TYR A 326 13.05 5.83 16.66
C TYR A 326 13.31 5.10 17.99
N ASN A 327 13.11 5.81 19.11
CA ASN A 327 13.23 5.22 20.44
C ASN A 327 12.06 4.30 20.81
N SER A 328 10.94 4.39 20.08
CA SER A 328 9.77 3.54 20.26
C SER A 328 9.04 3.35 18.94
N VAL A 329 8.36 2.22 18.80
CA VAL A 329 7.48 1.88 17.66
C VAL A 329 6.31 2.85 17.53
N VAL A 330 5.88 3.45 18.64
CA VAL A 330 4.66 4.26 18.71
C VAL A 330 5.02 5.68 19.12
N SER A 331 4.76 6.62 18.22
CA SER A 331 4.85 8.05 18.52
C SER A 331 3.67 8.47 19.41
N PRO A 332 3.89 9.31 20.44
CA PRO A 332 2.80 9.92 21.21
C PRO A 332 1.96 10.88 20.37
N LEU A 333 2.45 11.26 19.18
CA LEU A 333 1.77 12.17 18.25
C LEU A 333 0.95 11.45 17.17
N ASN A 334 0.69 10.15 17.31
CA ASN A 334 -0.07 9.37 16.32
C ASN A 334 -1.45 8.95 16.87
N LEU A 335 -2.44 8.81 15.98
CA LEU A 335 -3.64 8.02 16.23
C LEU A 335 -3.30 6.55 16.07
N ILE A 336 -3.52 5.79 17.12
CA ILE A 336 -3.21 4.38 17.16
C ILE A 336 -4.47 3.59 16.79
N LEU A 337 -4.42 2.91 15.65
CA LEU A 337 -5.46 2.00 15.17
C LEU A 337 -5.32 0.64 15.88
N CYS A 338 -6.36 0.22 16.60
CA CYS A 338 -6.39 -1.01 17.40
C CYS A 338 -7.40 -2.02 16.86
N ASN A 339 -7.26 -3.29 17.24
CA ASN A 339 -8.16 -4.38 16.85
C ASN A 339 -8.40 -4.47 15.34
N ARG A 340 -7.34 -4.31 14.53
CA ARG A 340 -7.41 -4.37 13.06
C ARG A 340 -8.42 -3.38 12.46
N ALA A 341 -8.53 -2.18 13.06
CA ALA A 341 -9.43 -1.13 12.59
C ALA A 341 -9.24 -0.81 11.10
N GLU A 342 -8.02 -0.90 10.59
CA GLU A 342 -7.70 -0.71 9.18
C GLU A 342 -8.45 -1.67 8.23
N TYR A 343 -8.69 -2.90 8.65
CA TYR A 343 -9.47 -3.88 7.89
C TYR A 343 -10.97 -3.76 8.16
N GLN A 344 -11.37 -3.48 9.41
CA GLN A 344 -12.78 -3.34 9.81
C GLN A 344 -13.43 -2.07 9.24
N LEU A 345 -12.63 -1.04 8.98
CA LEU A 345 -13.04 0.22 8.37
C LEU A 345 -12.78 0.28 6.84
N ASP A 346 -12.35 -0.84 6.25
CA ASP A 346 -12.10 -0.97 4.80
C ASP A 346 -11.12 0.10 4.25
N LEU A 347 -10.04 0.40 4.98
CA LEU A 347 -9.08 1.45 4.58
C LEU A 347 -8.29 1.05 3.34
N LEU A 348 -7.87 -0.21 3.28
CA LEU A 348 -7.05 -0.76 2.20
C LEU A 348 -7.89 -1.51 1.16
N PRO A 349 -7.38 -1.70 -0.07
CA PRO A 349 -8.11 -2.39 -1.11
C PRO A 349 -8.41 -3.85 -0.78
N LYS A 350 -9.69 -4.22 -0.88
CA LYS A 350 -10.15 -5.61 -0.91
C LYS A 350 -10.49 -6.02 -2.35
N LYS A 351 -10.45 -7.32 -2.65
CA LYS A 351 -10.97 -7.86 -3.92
C LYS A 351 -12.47 -7.53 -4.03
N GLY A 352 -12.85 -6.55 -4.85
CA GLY A 352 -14.23 -6.05 -5.00
C GLY A 352 -14.32 -4.71 -5.75
N LYS A 353 -15.54 -4.24 -6.06
CA LYS A 353 -15.79 -3.14 -7.03
C LYS A 353 -15.22 -1.74 -6.69
N LEU A 354 -14.98 -1.40 -5.41
CA LEU A 354 -14.50 -0.05 -5.03
C LEU A 354 -13.08 0.01 -4.44
N GLY A 355 -12.47 -1.12 -4.10
CA GLY A 355 -11.06 -1.14 -3.66
C GLY A 355 -10.70 -0.32 -2.41
N GLY A 356 -11.64 -0.10 -1.46
CA GLY A 356 -11.36 0.50 -0.14
C GLY A 356 -11.21 2.04 -0.12
N LEU A 357 -11.02 2.61 1.08
CA LEU A 357 -10.90 4.07 1.27
C LEU A 357 -9.72 4.67 0.51
N LEU A 358 -8.56 4.00 0.52
CA LEU A 358 -7.36 4.45 -0.17
C LEU A 358 -7.63 4.73 -1.65
N ASN A 359 -8.30 3.82 -2.35
CA ASN A 359 -8.63 3.99 -3.77
C ASN A 359 -9.64 5.13 -4.01
N LEU A 360 -10.51 5.41 -3.04
CA LEU A 360 -11.47 6.50 -3.14
C LEU A 360 -10.78 7.87 -3.09
N VAL A 361 -9.76 8.02 -2.24
CA VAL A 361 -9.11 9.31 -1.98
C VAL A 361 -7.78 9.49 -2.74
N ASP A 362 -7.26 8.46 -3.40
CA ASP A 362 -6.03 8.53 -4.19
C ASP A 362 -6.25 9.05 -5.61
N TYR A 363 -5.98 10.35 -5.78
CA TYR A 363 -5.81 11.05 -7.05
C TYR A 363 -4.36 11.54 -7.23
N CYS A 364 -3.42 10.97 -6.48
CA CYS A 364 -2.01 11.33 -6.59
C CYS A 364 -1.47 10.93 -7.97
N SER A 365 -0.67 11.81 -8.57
CA SER A 365 -0.09 11.59 -9.89
C SER A 365 1.27 10.88 -9.83
N THR A 366 2.01 11.07 -8.74
CA THR A 366 3.35 10.52 -8.52
C THR A 366 3.31 9.29 -7.63
N ALA A 367 4.26 8.37 -7.82
CA ALA A 367 4.40 7.20 -6.95
C ALA A 367 4.75 7.60 -5.50
N MET A 368 5.53 8.67 -5.33
CA MET A 368 5.87 9.23 -4.01
C MET A 368 4.64 9.76 -3.27
N GLY A 369 3.77 10.51 -3.95
CA GLY A 369 2.49 10.99 -3.40
C GLY A 369 1.57 9.86 -2.96
N LYS A 370 1.42 8.82 -3.79
CA LYS A 370 0.62 7.62 -3.45
C LYS A 370 1.11 6.94 -2.18
N ARG A 371 2.44 6.76 -2.06
CA ARG A 371 3.05 6.18 -0.85
C ARG A 371 2.81 7.03 0.38
N LEU A 372 2.94 8.35 0.26
CA LEU A 372 2.69 9.28 1.37
C LEU A 372 1.21 9.29 1.79
N LEU A 373 0.27 9.25 0.84
CA LEU A 373 -1.17 9.19 1.15
C LEU A 373 -1.52 7.90 1.91
N LYS A 374 -1.05 6.75 1.41
CA LYS A 374 -1.20 5.45 2.09
C LYS A 374 -0.62 5.51 3.51
N PHE A 375 0.59 6.06 3.65
CA PHE A 375 1.24 6.22 4.95
C PHE A 375 0.42 7.10 5.92
N ARG A 376 -0.11 8.25 5.46
CA ARG A 376 -0.92 9.17 6.27
C ARG A 376 -2.24 8.56 6.74
N LEU A 377 -2.90 7.74 5.90
CA LEU A 377 -4.14 7.04 6.28
C LEU A 377 -3.92 5.94 7.32
N LEU A 378 -2.79 5.24 7.23
CA LEU A 378 -2.43 4.15 8.16
C LEU A 378 -1.74 4.64 9.43
N ASN A 379 -1.14 5.84 9.39
CA ASN A 379 -0.51 6.50 10.54
C ASN A 379 -1.05 7.94 10.69
N PRO A 380 -2.35 8.10 11.03
CA PRO A 380 -2.90 9.43 11.27
C PRO A 380 -2.20 10.05 12.49
N ILE A 381 -2.15 11.37 12.55
CA ILE A 381 -1.42 12.13 13.57
C ILE A 381 -2.37 12.89 14.50
N THR A 382 -1.85 13.32 15.65
CA THR A 382 -2.54 14.21 16.61
C THR A 382 -1.92 15.61 16.63
N ASP A 383 -0.81 15.83 15.92
CA ASP A 383 -0.12 17.13 15.87
C ASP A 383 -1.00 18.20 15.22
N TYR A 384 -1.38 19.20 16.01
CA TYR A 384 -2.30 20.27 15.61
C TYR A 384 -1.72 21.15 14.50
N SER A 385 -0.42 21.45 14.55
CA SER A 385 0.25 22.37 13.64
C SER A 385 0.38 21.74 12.25
N GLU A 386 0.83 20.48 12.21
CA GLU A 386 1.00 19.71 10.99
C GLU A 386 -0.34 19.40 10.31
N LEU A 387 -1.39 19.05 11.08
CA LEU A 387 -2.72 18.85 10.50
C LEU A 387 -3.29 20.13 9.87
N ASN A 388 -3.17 21.27 10.55
CA ASN A 388 -3.61 22.54 9.98
C ASN A 388 -2.81 22.93 8.73
N LEU A 389 -1.50 22.70 8.73
CA LEU A 389 -0.68 22.91 7.53
C LEU A 389 -1.21 22.11 6.34
N ARG A 390 -1.51 20.82 6.52
CA ARG A 390 -2.09 19.96 5.48
C ARG A 390 -3.45 20.49 4.99
N TYR A 391 -4.32 20.92 5.90
CA TYR A 391 -5.63 21.46 5.53
C TYR A 391 -5.55 22.78 4.75
N GLU A 392 -4.58 23.64 5.08
CA GLU A 392 -4.34 24.89 4.34
C GLU A 392 -3.78 24.63 2.95
N GLU A 393 -2.88 23.64 2.79
CA GLU A 393 -2.39 23.22 1.48
C GLU A 393 -3.54 22.74 0.59
N ILE A 394 -4.43 21.90 1.14
CA ILE A 394 -5.65 21.45 0.44
C ILE A 394 -6.55 22.64 0.07
N ALA A 395 -6.76 23.59 1.00
CA ALA A 395 -7.60 24.76 0.76
C ALA A 395 -7.05 25.61 -0.39
N THR A 396 -5.73 25.79 -0.45
CA THR A 396 -5.04 26.53 -1.49
C THR A 396 -5.21 25.87 -2.85
N PHE A 397 -4.95 24.56 -2.95
CA PHE A 397 -5.17 23.83 -4.20
C PHE A 397 -6.64 23.83 -4.63
N LYS A 398 -7.57 23.72 -3.69
CA LYS A 398 -9.01 23.81 -3.98
C LYS A 398 -9.36 25.14 -4.65
N GLN A 399 -8.88 26.26 -4.11
CA GLN A 399 -9.08 27.58 -4.72
C GLN A 399 -8.48 27.68 -6.13
N LEU A 400 -7.32 27.07 -6.37
CA LEU A 400 -6.67 27.06 -7.68
C LEU A 400 -7.45 26.24 -8.71
N LEU A 401 -7.96 25.08 -8.30
CA LEU A 401 -8.82 24.22 -9.13
C LEU A 401 -10.14 24.92 -9.46
N ASP A 402 -10.79 25.54 -8.47
CA ASP A 402 -12.07 26.25 -8.65
C ASP A 402 -11.93 27.43 -9.64
N LYS A 403 -10.77 28.11 -9.64
CA LYS A 403 -10.45 29.17 -10.60
C LYS A 403 -9.95 28.66 -11.96
N GLN A 404 -9.75 27.35 -12.12
CA GLN A 404 -9.16 26.72 -13.31
C GLN A 404 -7.76 27.26 -13.67
N ILE A 405 -6.98 27.68 -12.66
CA ILE A 405 -5.63 28.24 -12.85
C ILE A 405 -4.56 27.14 -12.73
N PHE A 406 -4.92 25.95 -12.23
CA PHE A 406 -3.98 24.86 -11.96
C PHE A 406 -4.57 23.51 -12.37
N ASP A 407 -3.71 22.61 -12.88
CA ASP A 407 -4.04 21.21 -13.15
C ASP A 407 -2.89 20.28 -12.68
N ASN A 408 -3.07 18.97 -12.83
CA ASN A 408 -2.05 17.98 -12.44
C ASN A 408 -1.05 17.62 -13.55
N SER A 409 -0.93 18.44 -14.60
CA SER A 409 -0.10 18.14 -15.78
C SER A 409 1.37 17.97 -15.41
N GLU A 410 1.95 18.92 -14.65
CA GLU A 410 3.35 18.89 -14.24
C GLU A 410 3.65 17.69 -13.33
N LEU A 411 2.77 17.40 -12.35
CA LEU A 411 2.93 16.24 -11.45
C LEU A 411 2.90 14.90 -12.21
N LYS A 412 2.10 14.76 -13.27
CA LYS A 412 2.05 13.54 -14.09
C LYS A 412 3.34 13.27 -14.87
N GLN A 413 4.13 14.31 -15.16
CA GLN A 413 5.41 14.16 -15.84
C GLN A 413 6.53 13.72 -14.90
N ILE A 414 6.39 13.99 -13.61
CA ILE A 414 7.38 13.62 -12.59
C ILE A 414 7.39 12.10 -12.41
N LYS A 415 8.53 11.48 -12.74
CA LYS A 415 8.79 10.06 -12.50
C LYS A 415 9.11 9.81 -11.02
N ASP A 416 9.30 8.54 -10.65
CA ASP A 416 9.65 8.20 -9.26
C ASP A 416 11.09 8.61 -8.93
N LEU A 417 11.25 9.87 -8.53
CA LEU A 417 12.54 10.47 -8.21
C LEU A 417 13.26 9.73 -7.08
N SER A 418 12.55 9.22 -6.08
CA SER A 418 13.18 8.44 -4.98
C SER A 418 13.95 7.22 -5.50
N SER A 419 13.42 6.52 -6.51
CA SER A 419 14.11 5.40 -7.14
C SER A 419 15.23 5.86 -8.07
N LEU A 420 14.98 6.90 -8.87
CA LEU A 420 15.95 7.41 -9.84
C LEU A 420 17.18 8.04 -9.15
N HIS A 421 16.98 8.83 -8.09
CA HIS A 421 18.05 9.36 -7.26
C HIS A 421 18.84 8.25 -6.58
N ARG A 422 18.18 7.18 -6.12
CA ARG A 422 18.88 6.03 -5.55
C ARG A 422 19.79 5.36 -6.57
N GLN A 423 19.31 5.18 -7.79
CA GLN A 423 20.11 4.61 -8.87
C GLN A 423 21.28 5.52 -9.27
N TRP A 424 21.05 6.84 -9.30
CA TRP A 424 22.13 7.81 -9.49
C TRP A 424 23.18 7.71 -8.38
N ALA A 425 22.77 7.64 -7.11
CA ALA A 425 23.66 7.48 -5.96
C ALA A 425 24.55 6.24 -6.08
N ILE A 426 23.99 5.12 -6.53
CA ILE A 426 24.72 3.87 -6.74
C ILE A 426 25.75 4.02 -7.87
N CYS A 427 25.37 4.61 -9.01
CA CYS A 427 26.28 4.82 -10.13
C CYS A 427 27.38 5.83 -9.80
N ALA A 428 27.09 6.88 -9.03
CA ALA A 428 28.10 7.86 -8.60
C ALA A 428 29.20 7.26 -7.70
N SER A 429 28.92 6.14 -7.02
CA SER A 429 29.86 5.44 -6.12
C SER A 429 30.31 4.06 -6.61
N SER A 430 30.04 3.74 -7.88
CA SER A 430 30.41 2.45 -8.47
C SER A 430 30.93 2.62 -9.89
N ASP A 431 31.49 1.56 -10.46
CA ASP A 431 31.88 1.55 -11.88
C ASP A 431 30.68 1.32 -12.81
N THR A 432 29.46 1.32 -12.26
CA THR A 432 28.23 1.18 -13.06
C THR A 432 27.78 2.55 -13.58
N THR A 433 27.25 2.55 -14.80
CA THR A 433 26.82 3.78 -15.48
C THR A 433 25.30 3.91 -15.43
N LEU A 434 24.81 5.09 -15.03
CA LEU A 434 23.39 5.41 -15.13
C LEU A 434 23.01 5.54 -16.61
N PRO A 435 22.06 4.75 -17.14
CA PRO A 435 21.65 4.86 -18.53
C PRO A 435 21.19 6.29 -18.90
N PRO A 436 21.54 6.83 -20.09
CA PRO A 436 21.15 8.18 -20.51
C PRO A 436 19.65 8.42 -20.41
N LYS A 437 18.84 7.42 -20.76
CA LYS A 437 17.38 7.46 -20.64
C LYS A 437 16.89 7.73 -19.22
N LYS A 438 17.58 7.21 -18.20
CA LYS A 438 17.23 7.46 -16.79
C LYS A 438 17.61 8.89 -16.39
N LEU A 439 18.74 9.42 -16.88
CA LEU A 439 19.08 10.83 -16.71
C LEU A 439 18.06 11.76 -17.37
N SER A 440 17.59 11.43 -18.59
CA SER A 440 16.49 12.16 -19.25
C SER A 440 15.22 12.18 -18.40
N GLN A 441 14.84 11.05 -17.81
CA GLN A 441 13.68 10.98 -16.91
C GLN A 441 13.85 11.87 -15.68
N ILE A 442 15.04 11.90 -15.07
CA ILE A 442 15.37 12.78 -13.94
C ILE A 442 15.25 14.24 -14.37
N TYR A 443 15.90 14.61 -15.48
CA TYR A 443 15.93 15.98 -15.99
C TYR A 443 14.52 16.52 -16.30
N HIS A 444 13.69 15.77 -17.04
CA HIS A 444 12.32 16.22 -17.32
C HIS A 444 11.44 16.26 -16.06
N SER A 445 11.69 15.37 -15.09
CA SER A 445 11.02 15.46 -13.78
C SER A 445 11.43 16.72 -13.02
N TYR A 446 12.70 17.13 -13.09
CA TYR A 446 13.18 18.38 -12.50
C TYR A 446 12.59 19.61 -13.18
N LEU A 447 12.51 19.65 -14.51
CA LEU A 447 11.83 20.75 -15.22
C LEU A 447 10.37 20.90 -14.76
N SER A 448 9.65 19.78 -14.67
CA SER A 448 8.25 19.78 -14.26
C SER A 448 8.09 20.19 -12.78
N ALA A 449 8.98 19.68 -11.91
CA ALA A 449 9.04 20.07 -10.51
C ALA A 449 9.37 21.55 -10.33
N ASN A 450 10.32 22.10 -11.10
CA ASN A 450 10.71 23.50 -11.02
C ASN A 450 9.57 24.44 -11.43
N LYS A 451 8.87 24.12 -12.53
CA LYS A 451 7.65 24.84 -12.93
C LYS A 451 6.56 24.79 -11.87
N LEU A 452 6.30 23.60 -11.32
CA LEU A 452 5.35 23.40 -10.23
C LEU A 452 5.70 24.28 -9.02
N ILE A 453 6.95 24.21 -8.55
CA ILE A 453 7.44 24.99 -7.40
C ILE A 453 7.32 26.48 -7.67
N GLY A 454 7.77 26.96 -8.84
CA GLY A 454 7.71 28.36 -9.21
C GLY A 454 6.27 28.91 -9.21
N SER A 455 5.31 28.11 -9.69
CA SER A 455 3.89 28.50 -9.69
C SER A 455 3.24 28.55 -8.31
N LEU A 456 3.73 27.74 -7.35
CA LEU A 456 3.15 27.58 -6.02
C LEU A 456 3.88 28.34 -4.92
N LEU A 457 5.13 28.75 -5.15
CA LEU A 457 5.95 29.52 -4.20
C LEU A 457 5.25 30.76 -3.61
N PRO A 458 4.49 31.58 -4.37
CA PRO A 458 3.81 32.74 -3.78
C PRO A 458 2.57 32.37 -2.95
N LEU A 459 2.10 31.13 -3.01
CA LEU A 459 0.82 30.69 -2.46
C LEU A 459 0.98 29.75 -1.24
N LEU A 460 2.09 29.02 -1.17
CA LEU A 460 2.33 27.98 -0.18
C LEU A 460 3.62 28.20 0.61
N ARG A 461 3.65 27.69 1.85
CA ARG A 461 4.87 27.64 2.66
C ARG A 461 5.76 26.50 2.16
N LEU A 462 6.66 26.84 1.24
CA LEU A 462 7.67 25.93 0.69
C LEU A 462 9.06 26.24 1.29
N PRO A 463 9.93 25.24 1.47
CA PRO A 463 11.33 25.47 1.84
C PRO A 463 12.02 26.37 0.80
N PRO A 464 12.58 27.53 1.19
CA PRO A 464 13.05 28.54 0.24
C PRO A 464 14.31 28.11 -0.53
N SER A 465 15.08 27.16 -0.03
CA SER A 465 16.32 26.70 -0.66
C SER A 465 16.10 25.76 -1.83
N VAL A 466 14.98 25.04 -1.89
CA VAL A 466 14.80 23.92 -2.83
C VAL A 466 14.68 24.41 -4.28
N GLY A 467 13.91 25.47 -4.53
CA GLY A 467 13.72 26.03 -5.88
C GLY A 467 15.03 26.49 -6.52
N PRO A 468 15.79 27.43 -5.89
CA PRO A 468 17.05 27.93 -6.45
C PRO A 468 18.11 26.84 -6.66
N GLN A 469 18.23 25.89 -5.73
CA GLN A 469 19.18 24.77 -5.89
C GLN A 469 18.79 23.85 -7.05
N LEU A 470 17.48 23.59 -7.23
CA LEU A 470 16.99 22.79 -8.35
C LEU A 470 17.25 23.48 -9.68
N GLU A 471 17.01 24.79 -9.77
CA GLU A 471 17.30 25.58 -10.97
C GLU A 471 18.79 25.57 -11.34
N SER A 472 19.68 25.69 -10.34
CA SER A 472 21.12 25.55 -10.53
C SER A 472 21.52 24.17 -11.07
N LEU A 473 20.95 23.10 -10.49
CA LEU A 473 21.19 21.74 -10.96
C LEU A 473 20.72 21.51 -12.40
N ILE A 474 19.53 22.01 -12.76
CA ILE A 474 19.01 21.95 -14.13
C ILE A 474 19.97 22.67 -15.09
N GLY A 475 20.40 23.88 -14.73
CA GLY A 475 21.33 24.67 -15.55
C GLY A 475 22.70 23.99 -15.73
N GLU A 476 23.21 23.29 -14.72
CA GLU A 476 24.42 22.49 -14.88
C GLU A 476 24.21 21.27 -15.80
N ILE A 477 23.07 20.57 -15.70
CA ILE A 477 22.77 19.45 -16.61
C ILE A 477 22.73 19.96 -18.07
N ASP A 478 22.05 21.07 -18.34
CA ASP A 478 21.95 21.66 -19.68
C ASP A 478 23.32 22.09 -20.24
N ARG A 479 24.23 22.54 -19.36
CA ARG A 479 25.58 22.96 -19.74
C ARG A 479 26.46 21.82 -20.22
N PHE A 480 26.26 20.61 -19.71
CA PHE A 480 27.14 19.47 -20.01
C PHE A 480 26.50 18.44 -20.94
N PHE A 481 25.17 18.30 -20.94
CA PHE A 481 24.48 17.26 -21.68
C PHE A 481 23.60 17.84 -22.80
N GLN A 482 23.57 17.15 -23.93
CA GLN A 482 22.57 17.35 -24.97
C GLN A 482 21.32 16.54 -24.60
N VAL A 483 20.43 17.16 -23.82
CA VAL A 483 19.29 16.48 -23.18
C VAL A 483 18.34 15.79 -24.16
N ASP A 484 18.18 16.33 -25.37
CA ASP A 484 17.34 15.75 -26.43
C ASP A 484 17.86 14.39 -26.92
N ASN A 485 19.17 14.16 -26.83
CA ASN A 485 19.82 12.92 -27.29
C ASN A 485 19.86 11.84 -26.21
N LEU A 486 19.50 12.17 -24.96
CA LEU A 486 19.54 11.23 -23.83
C LEU A 486 18.51 10.09 -23.92
N LEU A 487 17.52 10.16 -24.82
CA LEU A 487 16.58 9.07 -25.06
C LEU A 487 17.23 7.86 -25.76
N GLY A 488 18.36 8.07 -26.44
CA GLY A 488 19.13 7.04 -27.15
C GLY A 488 20.25 6.42 -26.31
N ASP A 489 21.22 5.84 -27.01
CA ASP A 489 22.47 5.32 -26.43
C ASP A 489 23.45 6.47 -26.09
N PHE A 490 24.71 6.15 -25.78
CA PHE A 490 25.78 7.13 -25.48
C PHE A 490 26.23 7.98 -26.67
N LYS A 491 25.40 8.14 -27.70
CA LYS A 491 25.75 8.83 -28.93
C LYS A 491 25.32 10.28 -28.87
N ASP A 492 26.28 11.19 -29.08
CA ASP A 492 26.05 12.64 -29.18
C ASP A 492 25.32 13.24 -27.94
N ILE A 493 25.52 12.65 -26.76
CA ILE A 493 24.85 13.04 -25.51
C ILE A 493 25.54 14.17 -24.73
N LEU A 494 26.79 14.49 -25.06
CA LEU A 494 27.59 15.52 -24.39
C LEU A 494 27.59 16.79 -25.22
N GLN A 495 27.62 17.95 -24.56
CA GLN A 495 27.93 19.21 -25.23
C GLN A 495 29.36 19.14 -25.81
N PRO A 496 29.62 19.71 -27.00
CA PRO A 496 30.92 19.61 -27.66
C PRO A 496 32.00 20.30 -26.84
N THR A 497 33.04 19.53 -26.47
CA THR A 497 34.30 20.03 -25.90
C THR A 497 35.38 20.03 -26.97
N ASP A 498 36.48 20.76 -26.78
CA ASP A 498 37.59 20.78 -27.76
C ASP A 498 38.10 19.36 -28.09
N ASN A 499 38.26 18.52 -27.06
CA ASN A 499 38.72 17.14 -27.22
C ASN A 499 37.72 16.26 -27.98
N LEU A 500 36.42 16.32 -27.62
CA LEU A 500 35.40 15.55 -28.33
C LEU A 500 35.27 16.03 -29.78
N THR A 501 35.30 17.35 -29.99
CA THR A 501 35.21 17.95 -31.32
C THR A 501 36.35 17.48 -32.21
N ASN A 502 37.59 17.43 -31.69
CA ASN A 502 38.74 16.92 -32.44
C ASN A 502 38.56 15.45 -32.86
N LEU A 503 38.11 14.58 -31.95
CA LEU A 503 37.85 13.17 -32.28
C LEU A 503 36.72 13.01 -33.30
N LEU A 504 35.65 13.81 -33.17
CA LEU A 504 34.52 13.79 -34.11
C LEU A 504 34.91 14.30 -35.50
N VAL A 505 35.80 15.30 -35.58
CA VAL A 505 36.37 15.79 -36.85
C VAL A 505 37.23 14.72 -37.50
N GLN A 506 38.14 14.08 -36.76
CA GLN A 506 38.93 12.95 -37.29
C GLN A 506 38.04 11.83 -37.83
N ARG A 507 36.96 11.52 -37.10
CA ARG A 507 35.99 10.52 -37.54
C ARG A 507 35.31 10.91 -38.85
N GLN A 508 34.91 12.17 -38.99
CA GLN A 508 34.33 12.68 -40.22
C GLN A 508 35.34 12.64 -41.38
N THR A 509 36.61 12.96 -41.13
CA THR A 509 37.68 12.91 -42.13
C THR A 509 37.88 11.49 -42.68
N LEU A 510 38.00 10.47 -41.81
CA LEU A 510 38.15 9.07 -42.25
C LEU A 510 36.92 8.58 -43.04
N LYS A 511 35.72 8.98 -42.62
CA LYS A 511 34.49 8.66 -43.34
C LYS A 511 34.41 9.34 -44.71
N ALA A 512 34.81 10.61 -44.78
CA ALA A 512 34.88 11.36 -46.03
C ALA A 512 35.88 10.73 -46.99
N GLN A 513 37.06 10.35 -46.50
CA GLN A 513 38.09 9.65 -47.28
C GLN A 513 37.58 8.34 -47.90
N LEU A 514 36.90 7.49 -47.12
CA LEU A 514 36.30 6.24 -47.63
C LEU A 514 35.23 6.51 -48.70
N THR A 515 34.43 7.56 -48.51
CA THR A 515 33.37 7.94 -49.44
C THR A 515 33.96 8.46 -50.74
N GLU A 516 34.97 9.34 -50.65
CA GLU A 516 35.71 9.88 -51.78
C GLU A 516 36.39 8.76 -52.59
N TRP A 517 37.06 7.82 -51.93
CA TRP A 517 37.66 6.67 -52.60
C TRP A 517 36.64 5.80 -53.34
N ALA A 518 35.45 5.60 -52.76
CA ALA A 518 34.37 4.86 -53.43
C ALA A 518 33.88 5.60 -54.67
N GLU A 519 33.64 6.91 -54.56
CA GLU A 519 33.18 7.76 -55.68
C GLU A 519 34.21 7.85 -56.80
N GLN A 520 35.49 8.05 -56.45
CA GLN A 520 36.60 8.11 -57.41
C GLN A 520 36.75 6.77 -58.16
N THR A 521 36.75 5.65 -57.43
CA THR A 521 36.84 4.32 -58.04
C THR A 521 35.63 4.05 -58.95
N SER A 522 34.44 4.46 -58.50
CA SER A 522 33.21 4.35 -59.29
C SER A 522 33.33 5.16 -60.59
N ASN A 523 33.84 6.39 -60.50
CA ASN A 523 33.94 7.29 -61.64
C ASN A 523 34.98 6.81 -62.66
N ILE A 524 36.15 6.35 -62.19
CA ILE A 524 37.22 5.82 -63.04
C ILE A 524 36.77 4.58 -63.84
N VAL A 525 36.06 3.65 -63.19
CA VAL A 525 35.73 2.35 -63.78
C VAL A 525 34.38 2.36 -64.50
N PHE A 526 33.40 3.11 -64.00
CA PHE A 526 32.02 3.10 -64.47
C PHE A 526 31.52 4.43 -65.03
N GLN A 527 32.29 5.51 -64.91
CA GLN A 527 31.87 6.88 -65.27
C GLN A 527 30.60 7.32 -64.53
N ASP A 528 30.43 6.84 -63.29
CA ASP A 528 29.35 7.24 -62.37
C ASP A 528 29.86 7.28 -60.93
N THR A 529 29.09 7.85 -59.99
CA THR A 529 29.46 7.94 -58.56
C THR A 529 28.72 6.95 -57.67
N ILE A 530 27.91 6.06 -58.25
CA ILE A 530 26.93 5.24 -57.51
C ILE A 530 27.17 3.74 -57.62
N SER A 531 28.03 3.29 -58.53
CA SER A 531 28.32 1.87 -58.75
C SER A 531 29.07 1.21 -57.61
N ILE A 532 29.90 1.99 -56.92
CA ILE A 532 30.64 1.58 -55.73
C ILE A 532 30.25 2.53 -54.61
N LYS A 533 29.87 1.99 -53.44
CA LYS A 533 29.53 2.79 -52.26
C LYS A 533 30.32 2.32 -51.05
N ALA A 534 30.80 3.26 -50.25
CA ALA A 534 31.35 2.97 -48.93
C ALA A 534 30.19 2.73 -47.93
N GLU A 535 30.16 1.54 -47.33
CA GLU A 535 29.12 1.14 -46.38
C GLU A 535 29.75 0.46 -45.16
N TYR A 536 29.11 0.60 -44.00
CA TYR A 536 29.49 -0.13 -42.79
C TYR A 536 28.72 -1.45 -42.68
N PHE A 537 29.45 -2.54 -42.48
CA PHE A 537 28.91 -3.88 -42.28
C PHE A 537 29.28 -4.39 -40.88
N SER A 538 28.33 -5.05 -40.20
CA SER A 538 28.48 -5.43 -38.79
C SER A 538 29.56 -6.49 -38.52
N LYS A 539 29.97 -7.28 -39.53
CA LYS A 539 31.03 -8.30 -39.39
C LYS A 539 32.35 -7.83 -39.98
N GLU A 540 32.29 -7.14 -41.11
CA GLU A 540 33.43 -6.77 -41.94
C GLU A 540 33.96 -5.35 -41.68
N GLY A 541 33.19 -4.49 -40.99
CA GLY A 541 33.50 -3.07 -40.81
C GLY A 541 33.13 -2.24 -42.05
N TYR A 542 33.78 -1.10 -42.23
CA TYR A 542 33.65 -0.35 -43.49
C TYR A 542 34.27 -1.14 -44.65
N ALA A 543 33.50 -1.28 -45.71
CA ALA A 543 33.90 -1.90 -46.96
C ALA A 543 33.12 -1.27 -48.12
N PHE A 544 33.47 -1.63 -49.36
CA PHE A 544 32.79 -1.13 -50.54
C PHE A 544 31.73 -2.13 -51.02
N SER A 545 30.56 -1.62 -51.39
CA SER A 545 29.48 -2.40 -51.98
C SER A 545 29.42 -2.17 -53.50
N ILE A 546 29.30 -3.25 -54.29
CA ILE A 546 29.20 -3.18 -55.76
C ILE A 546 28.20 -4.21 -56.28
N LEU A 547 27.39 -3.84 -57.29
CA LEU A 547 26.48 -4.80 -57.95
C LEU A 547 27.23 -5.96 -58.61
N TYR A 548 26.72 -7.19 -58.45
CA TYR A 548 27.37 -8.39 -58.99
C TYR A 548 27.63 -8.33 -60.51
N LYS A 549 26.72 -7.70 -61.27
CA LYS A 549 26.86 -7.53 -62.73
C LYS A 549 28.01 -6.60 -63.12
N LYS A 550 28.41 -5.69 -62.22
CA LYS A 550 29.46 -4.69 -62.44
C LYS A 550 30.85 -5.15 -61.97
N LEU A 551 30.92 -6.17 -61.11
CA LEU A 551 32.17 -6.69 -60.53
C LEU A 551 33.19 -7.13 -61.58
N ALA A 552 32.77 -7.88 -62.61
CA ALA A 552 33.67 -8.37 -63.66
C ALA A 552 34.36 -7.24 -64.44
N LYS A 553 33.74 -6.07 -64.55
CA LYS A 553 34.34 -4.89 -65.20
C LYS A 553 35.46 -4.29 -64.33
N LEU A 554 35.25 -4.26 -63.01
CA LEU A 554 36.24 -3.80 -62.04
C LEU A 554 37.46 -4.74 -61.99
N GLU A 555 37.23 -6.06 -61.96
CA GLU A 555 38.30 -7.06 -62.00
C GLU A 555 39.15 -6.95 -63.29
N ARG A 556 38.51 -6.76 -64.45
CA ARG A 556 39.23 -6.53 -65.72
C ARG A 556 40.05 -5.25 -65.72
N TYR A 557 39.53 -4.18 -65.11
CA TYR A 557 40.24 -2.90 -65.00
C TYR A 557 41.53 -3.07 -64.18
N LEU A 558 41.45 -3.78 -63.06
CA LEU A 558 42.60 -4.01 -62.17
C LEU A 558 43.58 -5.07 -62.68
N ALA A 559 43.15 -5.97 -63.59
CA ALA A 559 44.03 -6.92 -64.24
C ALA A 559 44.90 -6.29 -65.35
N ASN A 560 44.75 -5.00 -65.64
CA ASN A 560 45.54 -4.29 -66.63
C ASN A 560 46.98 -4.07 -66.09
N PRO A 561 48.04 -4.53 -66.79
CA PRO A 561 49.42 -4.43 -66.30
C PRO A 561 49.95 -3.00 -66.11
N LEU A 562 49.23 -1.99 -66.60
CA LEU A 562 49.51 -0.57 -66.36
C LEU A 562 49.00 -0.06 -64.99
N VAL A 563 48.20 -0.85 -64.27
CA VAL A 563 47.61 -0.50 -62.97
C VAL A 563 48.39 -1.21 -61.86
N THR A 564 48.96 -0.44 -60.93
CA THR A 564 49.80 -0.95 -59.83
C THR A 564 49.05 -1.13 -58.51
N ASP A 565 47.71 -1.07 -58.54
CA ASP A 565 46.88 -1.14 -57.33
C ASP A 565 46.81 -2.57 -56.75
N PRO A 566 46.72 -2.71 -55.41
CA PRO A 566 46.61 -4.00 -54.75
C PRO A 566 45.33 -4.75 -55.15
N PRO A 567 45.34 -6.10 -55.13
CA PRO A 567 44.18 -6.90 -55.53
C PRO A 567 42.99 -6.68 -54.58
N ILE A 568 41.79 -6.65 -55.15
CA ILE A 568 40.54 -6.59 -54.38
C ILE A 568 40.31 -7.92 -53.68
N ILE A 569 39.84 -7.85 -52.44
CA ILE A 569 39.41 -8.99 -51.63
C ILE A 569 37.88 -8.97 -51.56
N ILE A 570 37.23 -10.07 -51.96
CA ILE A 570 35.78 -10.25 -51.83
C ILE A 570 35.50 -10.84 -50.45
N LEU A 571 34.79 -10.07 -49.60
CA LEU A 571 34.44 -10.49 -48.24
C LEU A 571 33.14 -11.30 -48.19
N GLY A 572 32.26 -11.12 -49.18
CA GLY A 572 31.01 -11.86 -49.26
C GLY A 572 30.00 -11.23 -50.23
N LYS A 573 28.74 -11.68 -50.12
CA LYS A 573 27.63 -11.22 -50.96
C LYS A 573 26.40 -10.91 -50.12
N ARG A 574 25.73 -9.79 -50.42
CA ARG A 574 24.47 -9.37 -49.78
C ARG A 574 23.46 -9.01 -50.87
N GLY A 575 22.48 -9.88 -51.08
CA GLY A 575 21.51 -9.72 -52.16
C GLY A 575 22.17 -9.68 -53.54
N SER A 576 21.97 -8.60 -54.29
CA SER A 576 22.57 -8.38 -55.61
C SER A 576 23.96 -7.72 -55.57
N HIS A 577 24.51 -7.43 -54.38
CA HIS A 577 25.80 -6.74 -54.21
C HIS A 577 26.87 -7.67 -53.63
N HIS A 578 28.12 -7.49 -54.08
CA HIS A 578 29.32 -8.02 -53.43
C HIS A 578 29.89 -6.99 -52.48
N ILE A 579 30.44 -7.48 -51.37
CA ILE A 579 31.20 -6.70 -50.41
C ILE A 579 32.67 -6.89 -50.75
N ILE A 580 33.35 -5.81 -51.09
CA ILE A 580 34.73 -5.81 -51.55
C ILE A 580 35.58 -4.89 -50.66
N THR A 581 36.86 -5.24 -50.50
CA THR A 581 37.83 -4.43 -49.75
C THR A 581 39.21 -4.51 -50.39
N SER A 582 40.14 -3.69 -49.92
CA SER A 582 41.56 -3.71 -50.25
C SER A 582 42.37 -3.48 -48.97
N PRO A 583 43.70 -3.76 -48.96
CA PRO A 583 44.53 -3.47 -47.78
C PRO A 583 44.41 -2.02 -47.29
N ALA A 584 44.28 -1.04 -48.20
CA ALA A 584 44.10 0.37 -47.85
C ALA A 584 42.73 0.66 -47.21
N ILE A 585 41.64 0.12 -47.80
CA ILE A 585 40.29 0.26 -47.24
C ILE A 585 40.20 -0.39 -45.86
N LEU A 586 40.80 -1.57 -45.71
CA LEU A 586 40.84 -2.28 -44.44
C LEU A 586 41.63 -1.49 -43.38
N GLY A 587 42.74 -0.85 -43.75
CA GLY A 587 43.52 0.02 -42.86
C GLY A 587 42.68 1.17 -42.28
N VAL A 588 42.01 1.92 -43.15
CA VAL A 588 41.12 3.03 -42.73
C VAL A 588 39.90 2.53 -41.96
N SER A 589 39.35 1.37 -42.33
CA SER A 589 38.23 0.73 -41.62
C SER A 589 38.61 0.33 -40.18
N ILE A 590 39.82 -0.21 -39.97
CA ILE A 590 40.36 -0.52 -38.65
C ILE A 590 40.58 0.77 -37.85
N GLU A 591 41.20 1.79 -38.44
CA GLU A 591 41.43 3.08 -37.79
C GLU A 591 40.11 3.75 -37.37
N PHE A 592 39.10 3.72 -38.24
CA PHE A 592 37.76 4.23 -37.93
C PHE A 592 37.14 3.48 -36.74
N ASN A 593 37.23 2.15 -36.70
CA ASN A 593 36.69 1.36 -35.60
C ASN A 593 37.42 1.65 -34.27
N LEU A 594 38.74 1.81 -34.30
CA LEU A 594 39.53 2.21 -33.13
C LEU A 594 39.14 3.62 -32.65
N LEU A 595 38.93 4.55 -33.58
CA LEU A 595 38.49 5.90 -33.25
C LEU A 595 37.07 5.93 -32.68
N GLU A 596 36.14 5.14 -33.22
CA GLU A 596 34.80 4.96 -32.63
C GLU A 596 34.87 4.40 -31.21
N GLU A 597 35.74 3.42 -30.96
CA GLU A 597 35.97 2.90 -29.61
C GLU A 597 36.52 3.98 -28.68
N GLN A 598 37.50 4.77 -29.13
CA GLN A 598 38.04 5.90 -28.36
C GLN A 598 36.97 6.96 -28.04
N VAL A 599 36.13 7.32 -29.01
CA VAL A 599 35.00 8.24 -28.80
C VAL A 599 34.04 7.69 -27.76
N ASN A 600 33.65 6.42 -27.86
CA ASN A 600 32.73 5.77 -26.93
C ASN A 600 33.31 5.72 -25.50
N ILE A 601 34.60 5.39 -25.36
CA ILE A 601 35.29 5.40 -24.07
C ILE A 601 35.31 6.81 -23.48
N TYR A 602 35.71 7.81 -24.27
CA TYR A 602 35.77 9.21 -23.84
C TYR A 602 34.40 9.69 -23.37
N VAL A 603 33.36 9.52 -24.21
CA VAL A 603 32.00 9.95 -23.88
C VAL A 603 31.51 9.28 -22.60
N LYS A 604 31.70 7.96 -22.45
CA LYS A 604 31.27 7.23 -21.25
C LYS A 604 32.04 7.69 -20.00
N GLN A 605 33.34 7.92 -20.10
CA GLN A 605 34.16 8.40 -18.98
C GLN A 605 33.75 9.81 -18.55
N THR A 606 33.64 10.75 -19.50
CA THR A 606 33.19 12.12 -19.22
C THR A 606 31.78 12.14 -18.64
N TYR A 607 30.86 11.38 -19.22
CA TYR A 607 29.49 11.25 -18.71
C TYR A 607 29.46 10.77 -17.26
N ASN A 608 30.18 9.69 -16.92
CA ASN A 608 30.25 9.20 -15.55
C ASN A 608 30.93 10.19 -14.59
N GLY A 609 31.98 10.87 -15.05
CA GLY A 609 32.68 11.89 -14.27
C GLY A 609 31.77 13.06 -13.89
N GLU A 610 31.03 13.59 -14.86
CA GLU A 610 30.08 14.68 -14.61
C GLU A 610 28.88 14.24 -13.77
N LEU A 611 28.31 13.06 -14.02
CA LEU A 611 27.25 12.54 -13.16
C LEU A 611 27.69 12.39 -11.71
N LYS A 612 28.92 11.93 -11.48
CA LYS A 612 29.49 11.80 -10.14
C LYS A 612 29.66 13.17 -9.49
N ARG A 613 30.21 14.15 -10.21
CA ARG A 613 30.38 15.52 -9.72
C ARG A 613 29.04 16.13 -9.33
N LEU A 614 28.05 16.10 -10.22
CA LEU A 614 26.72 16.62 -9.99
C LEU A 614 26.02 15.96 -8.80
N TYR A 615 26.14 14.63 -8.67
CA TYR A 615 25.56 13.92 -7.52
C TYR A 615 26.10 14.47 -6.19
N PHE A 616 27.42 14.51 -6.02
CA PHE A 616 28.03 14.95 -4.76
C PHE A 616 27.84 16.46 -4.50
N SER A 617 27.60 17.26 -5.53
CA SER A 617 27.28 18.68 -5.38
C SER A 617 25.84 18.95 -4.94
N TYR A 618 24.89 18.06 -5.24
CA TYR A 618 23.46 18.33 -5.08
C TYR A 618 22.67 17.25 -4.31
N SER A 619 23.29 16.16 -3.82
CA SER A 619 22.55 15.06 -3.20
C SER A 619 21.72 15.44 -1.98
N GLU A 620 22.08 16.51 -1.26
CA GLU A 620 21.31 17.04 -0.12
C GLU A 620 19.94 17.63 -0.53
N LEU A 621 19.79 18.04 -1.79
CA LEU A 621 18.53 18.57 -2.34
C LEU A 621 17.46 17.49 -2.55
N PHE A 622 17.89 16.24 -2.76
CA PHE A 622 17.04 15.18 -3.29
C PHE A 622 15.88 14.83 -2.35
N LEU A 623 16.17 14.55 -1.07
CA LEU A 623 15.14 14.20 -0.11
C LEU A 623 14.15 15.35 0.19
N PRO A 624 14.60 16.61 0.42
CA PRO A 624 13.70 17.76 0.52
C PRO A 624 12.79 17.94 -0.70
N LEU A 625 13.32 17.74 -1.91
CA LEU A 625 12.55 17.83 -3.15
C LEU A 625 11.48 16.73 -3.24
N GLU A 626 11.85 15.48 -2.97
CA GLU A 626 10.94 14.33 -2.96
C GLU A 626 9.80 14.51 -1.93
N ASN A 627 10.14 14.94 -0.72
CA ASN A 627 9.18 15.21 0.35
C ASN A 627 8.23 16.35 -0.01
N MET A 628 8.75 17.40 -0.65
CA MET A 628 7.92 18.52 -1.09
C MET A 628 6.96 18.12 -2.21
N ILE A 629 7.44 17.42 -3.25
CA ILE A 629 6.60 16.96 -4.37
C ILE A 629 5.51 16.03 -3.86
N SER A 630 5.86 15.04 -3.04
CA SER A 630 4.88 14.10 -2.49
C SER A 630 3.84 14.79 -1.62
N ARG A 631 4.23 15.74 -0.75
CA ARG A 631 3.30 16.55 0.05
C ARG A 631 2.32 17.33 -0.83
N LEU A 632 2.81 18.00 -1.87
CA LEU A 632 1.97 18.78 -2.79
C LEU A 632 1.00 17.90 -3.58
N ASP A 633 1.45 16.73 -4.03
CA ASP A 633 0.61 15.77 -4.75
C ASP A 633 -0.52 15.23 -3.85
N VAL A 634 -0.23 14.91 -2.58
CA VAL A 634 -1.26 14.51 -1.61
C VAL A 634 -2.25 15.64 -1.34
N ALA A 635 -1.78 16.88 -1.21
CA ALA A 635 -2.66 18.03 -0.99
C ALA A 635 -3.58 18.31 -2.19
N LEU A 636 -3.05 18.20 -3.42
CA LEU A 636 -3.84 18.29 -4.65
C LEU A 636 -4.88 17.15 -4.72
N SER A 637 -4.48 15.92 -4.38
CA SER A 637 -5.40 14.79 -4.29
C SER A 637 -6.55 15.09 -3.32
N GLY A 638 -6.23 15.60 -2.12
CA GLY A 638 -7.23 16.03 -1.14
C GLY A 638 -8.15 17.14 -1.67
N ALA A 639 -7.62 18.09 -2.43
CA ALA A 639 -8.42 19.15 -3.04
C ALA A 639 -9.40 18.61 -4.09
N ILE A 640 -8.93 17.73 -4.98
CA ILE A 640 -9.76 17.04 -5.99
C ILE A 640 -10.89 16.27 -5.30
N VAL A 641 -10.56 15.45 -4.30
CA VAL A 641 -11.53 14.68 -3.49
C VAL A 641 -12.54 15.62 -2.84
N SER A 642 -12.08 16.73 -2.26
CA SER A 642 -12.97 17.69 -1.58
C SER A 642 -13.97 18.36 -2.51
N THR A 643 -13.55 18.71 -3.73
CA THR A 643 -14.44 19.33 -4.74
C THR A 643 -15.36 18.28 -5.35
N LYS A 644 -14.84 17.09 -5.66
CA LYS A 644 -15.60 16.03 -6.32
C LYS A 644 -16.71 15.45 -5.44
N PHE A 645 -16.46 15.31 -4.15
CA PHE A 645 -17.38 14.63 -3.21
C PHE A 645 -18.00 15.56 -2.16
N ASN A 646 -17.80 16.88 -2.32
CA ASN A 646 -18.24 17.90 -1.35
C ASN A 646 -17.80 17.56 0.08
N TYR A 647 -16.50 17.28 0.26
CA TYR A 647 -15.95 17.06 1.59
C TYR A 647 -15.54 18.39 2.20
N THR A 648 -15.68 18.47 3.52
CA THR A 648 -15.49 19.69 4.29
C THR A 648 -14.18 19.66 5.04
N ARG A 649 -13.57 20.84 5.19
CA ARG A 649 -12.38 21.05 6.03
C ARG A 649 -12.72 20.78 7.50
N PRO A 650 -12.00 19.87 8.19
CA PRO A 650 -12.17 19.69 9.62
C PRO A 650 -11.76 20.93 10.42
N CYS A 651 -12.52 21.26 11.46
CA CYS A 651 -12.21 22.32 12.41
C CYS A 651 -11.53 21.72 13.65
N LEU A 652 -10.23 21.93 13.79
CA LEU A 652 -9.49 21.46 14.96
C LEU A 652 -9.71 22.38 16.16
N LEU A 653 -10.12 21.80 17.28
CA LEU A 653 -10.28 22.52 18.55
C LEU A 653 -8.94 22.63 19.28
N ALA A 654 -8.73 23.77 19.96
CA ALA A 654 -7.50 24.04 20.69
C ALA A 654 -7.20 22.95 21.74
N THR A 655 -5.91 22.65 21.88
CA THR A 655 -5.35 21.56 22.68
C THR A 655 -5.04 22.03 24.10
N ASP A 656 -5.88 21.66 25.06
CA ASP A 656 -5.43 21.43 26.44
C ASP A 656 -4.92 19.98 26.50
N PRO A 657 -3.68 19.72 26.99
CA PRO A 657 -3.12 18.36 27.11
C PRO A 657 -4.01 17.38 27.88
N LYS A 658 -4.93 17.87 28.73
CA LYS A 658 -5.88 17.04 29.51
C LYS A 658 -7.30 17.05 28.94
N ALA A 659 -7.54 17.70 27.81
CA ALA A 659 -8.87 17.74 27.22
C ALA A 659 -9.20 16.42 26.53
N LYS A 660 -10.41 15.92 26.81
CA LYS A 660 -11.00 14.72 26.22
C LYS A 660 -11.09 14.84 24.69
N GLY A 661 -10.63 13.83 23.96
CA GLY A 661 -10.86 13.72 22.52
C GLY A 661 -12.36 13.82 22.18
N LEU A 662 -12.68 14.47 21.07
CA LEU A 662 -14.05 14.90 20.78
C LEU A 662 -14.32 14.92 19.29
N ILE A 663 -15.54 14.50 18.92
CA ILE A 663 -16.13 14.78 17.61
C ILE A 663 -17.51 15.41 17.76
N GLU A 664 -17.75 16.42 16.93
CA GLU A 664 -19.07 16.98 16.64
C GLU A 664 -19.19 17.12 15.13
N THR A 665 -20.22 16.52 14.54
CA THR A 665 -20.40 16.50 13.10
C THR A 665 -21.86 16.67 12.74
N ILE A 666 -22.09 17.37 11.63
CA ILE A 666 -23.41 17.61 11.03
C ILE A 666 -23.43 16.90 9.67
N ASN A 667 -24.49 16.15 9.40
CA ASN A 667 -24.65 15.37 8.17
C ASN A 667 -23.42 14.49 7.84
N LEU A 668 -22.93 13.71 8.80
CA LEU A 668 -21.87 12.73 8.58
C LEU A 668 -22.32 11.66 7.59
N ARG A 669 -21.50 11.41 6.56
CA ARG A 669 -21.72 10.40 5.52
C ARG A 669 -20.64 9.32 5.59
N HIS A 670 -20.92 8.15 5.02
CA HIS A 670 -19.91 7.10 4.84
C HIS A 670 -19.26 7.23 3.44
N PRO A 671 -17.96 7.59 3.34
CA PRO A 671 -17.27 7.84 2.07
C PRO A 671 -17.45 6.76 0.99
N LEU A 672 -17.32 5.48 1.35
CA LEU A 672 -17.48 4.39 0.37
C LEU A 672 -18.92 4.11 -0.03
N ILE A 673 -19.88 4.16 0.91
CA ILE A 673 -21.27 3.79 0.64
C ILE A 673 -21.97 4.85 -0.22
N GLU A 674 -21.68 6.13 -0.02
CA GLU A 674 -22.24 7.19 -0.87
C GLU A 674 -21.83 7.05 -2.35
N GLN A 675 -20.72 6.37 -2.65
CA GLN A 675 -20.25 6.13 -4.01
C GLN A 675 -20.81 4.84 -4.61
N LEU A 676 -21.09 3.81 -3.79
CA LEU A 676 -21.72 2.57 -4.25
C LEU A 676 -23.18 2.79 -4.64
N ASN A 677 -23.89 3.60 -3.85
CA ASN A 677 -25.33 3.73 -3.97
C ASN A 677 -25.68 4.88 -4.93
N THR A 678 -25.64 4.59 -6.23
CA THR A 678 -25.96 5.58 -7.28
C THR A 678 -27.47 5.80 -7.48
N GLN A 679 -28.31 4.95 -6.89
CA GLN A 679 -29.77 4.99 -7.07
C GLN A 679 -30.53 5.56 -5.86
N GLU A 680 -29.94 5.55 -4.66
CA GLU A 680 -30.58 6.07 -3.44
C GLU A 680 -29.64 6.99 -2.66
N GLU A 681 -30.16 8.07 -2.10
CA GLU A 681 -29.39 9.00 -1.26
C GLU A 681 -28.86 8.31 0.01
N CYS A 682 -27.59 8.55 0.33
CA CYS A 682 -26.99 8.10 1.57
C CYS A 682 -27.57 8.91 2.75
N VAL A 683 -28.17 8.22 3.73
CA VAL A 683 -28.70 8.88 4.93
C VAL A 683 -27.53 9.39 5.78
N ALA A 684 -27.46 10.71 5.96
CA ALA A 684 -26.46 11.38 6.78
C ALA A 684 -26.88 11.47 8.26
N HIS A 685 -25.91 11.60 9.17
CA HIS A 685 -26.14 11.57 10.62
C HIS A 685 -25.45 12.71 11.35
N ASP A 686 -26.18 13.34 12.28
CA ASP A 686 -25.58 14.27 13.25
C ASP A 686 -25.06 13.49 14.46
N ILE A 687 -23.78 13.69 14.81
CA ILE A 687 -23.12 12.95 15.90
C ILE A 687 -22.36 13.94 16.79
N SER A 688 -22.52 13.80 18.11
CA SER A 688 -21.80 14.58 19.13
C SER A 688 -21.40 13.67 20.29
N LEU A 689 -20.09 13.56 20.53
CA LEU A 689 -19.47 12.74 21.60
C LEU A 689 -18.85 13.55 22.74
N GLU A 690 -19.21 14.84 22.84
CA GLU A 690 -18.61 15.80 23.79
C GLU A 690 -18.63 15.31 25.24
N ASP A 691 -19.81 14.97 25.78
CA ASP A 691 -19.97 14.69 27.21
C ASP A 691 -20.26 13.24 27.58
N LYS A 692 -20.83 12.46 26.66
CA LYS A 692 -21.47 11.17 26.95
C LYS A 692 -21.18 10.15 25.86
N GLY A 693 -21.03 8.88 26.23
CA GLY A 693 -21.04 7.80 25.25
C GLY A 693 -22.42 7.58 24.63
N MET A 694 -22.46 6.94 23.47
CA MET A 694 -23.69 6.65 22.73
C MET A 694 -23.94 5.15 22.69
N LEU A 695 -25.18 4.76 22.97
CA LEU A 695 -25.67 3.40 22.80
C LEU A 695 -26.77 3.37 21.74
N ILE A 696 -26.55 2.62 20.66
CA ILE A 696 -27.41 2.57 19.48
C ILE A 696 -28.15 1.23 19.44
N PHE A 697 -29.47 1.29 19.46
CA PHE A 697 -30.34 0.13 19.33
C PHE A 697 -30.89 0.06 17.91
N SER A 698 -30.79 -1.10 17.25
CA SER A 698 -31.59 -1.32 16.05
C SER A 698 -31.64 -2.78 15.64
N VAL A 699 -32.61 -3.09 14.78
CA VAL A 699 -32.65 -4.37 14.05
C VAL A 699 -31.48 -4.50 13.07
N ASN A 700 -31.14 -5.74 12.72
CA ASN A 700 -30.13 -6.03 11.71
C ASN A 700 -30.58 -5.50 10.34
N GLY A 701 -29.63 -5.01 9.54
CA GLY A 701 -29.90 -4.41 8.23
C GLY A 701 -30.26 -2.90 8.25
N ALA A 702 -30.49 -2.29 9.42
CA ALA A 702 -30.83 -0.86 9.49
C ALA A 702 -29.63 0.10 9.34
N GLY A 703 -28.40 -0.41 9.23
CA GLY A 703 -27.20 0.41 8.97
C GLY A 703 -26.31 0.73 10.18
N LYS A 704 -26.39 -0.04 11.28
CA LYS A 704 -25.57 0.15 12.51
C LYS A 704 -24.06 0.15 12.21
N SER A 705 -23.58 -0.93 11.60
CA SER A 705 -22.17 -1.10 11.25
C SER A 705 -21.71 -0.04 10.25
N THR A 706 -22.58 0.38 9.33
CA THR A 706 -22.32 1.50 8.40
C THR A 706 -22.08 2.81 9.15
N LEU A 707 -22.92 3.14 10.13
CA LEU A 707 -22.72 4.36 10.93
C LEU A 707 -21.42 4.30 11.74
N LEU A 708 -21.12 3.17 12.39
CA LEU A 708 -19.86 3.00 13.12
C LEU A 708 -18.65 3.19 12.19
N ARG A 709 -18.67 2.55 11.01
CA ARG A 709 -17.59 2.71 10.01
C ARG A 709 -17.47 4.14 9.52
N ALA A 710 -18.60 4.84 9.29
CA ALA A 710 -18.60 6.24 8.88
C ALA A 710 -17.88 7.14 9.91
N ILE A 711 -18.15 6.93 11.21
CA ILE A 711 -17.49 7.69 12.28
C ILE A 711 -15.97 7.42 12.27
N GLY A 712 -15.57 6.15 12.28
CA GLY A 712 -14.15 5.77 12.33
C GLY A 712 -13.35 6.28 11.12
N VAL A 713 -13.89 6.10 9.91
CA VAL A 713 -13.26 6.52 8.66
C VAL A 713 -13.07 8.04 8.61
N ASN A 714 -14.07 8.83 9.01
CA ASN A 714 -13.94 10.29 8.97
C ASN A 714 -12.97 10.83 10.02
N VAL A 715 -12.86 10.18 11.19
CA VAL A 715 -11.79 10.50 12.17
C VAL A 715 -10.41 10.23 11.57
N ILE A 716 -10.23 9.11 10.88
CA ILE A 716 -8.98 8.77 10.19
C ILE A 716 -8.66 9.78 9.09
N LEU A 717 -9.63 10.14 8.24
CA LEU A 717 -9.45 11.15 7.19
C LEU A 717 -8.99 12.48 7.78
N ALA A 718 -9.66 12.96 8.82
CA ALA A 718 -9.27 14.19 9.50
C ALA A 718 -7.84 14.07 10.07
N GLN A 719 -7.54 13.05 10.87
CA GLN A 719 -6.21 12.90 11.46
C GLN A 719 -5.11 12.50 10.44
N ALA A 720 -5.47 12.10 9.21
CA ALA A 720 -4.53 11.96 8.10
C ALA A 720 -4.19 13.31 7.45
N GLY A 721 -4.96 14.37 7.77
CA GLY A 721 -4.87 15.70 7.17
C GLY A 721 -5.67 15.84 5.87
N VAL A 722 -6.73 15.05 5.70
CA VAL A 722 -7.62 15.05 4.53
C VAL A 722 -9.01 15.57 4.94
N TYR A 723 -9.75 16.14 3.99
CA TYR A 723 -11.12 16.60 4.25
C TYR A 723 -12.09 15.42 4.46
N VAL A 724 -13.20 15.68 5.14
CA VAL A 724 -14.13 14.65 5.62
C VAL A 724 -15.50 14.72 4.96
N ALA A 725 -16.19 13.59 4.88
CA ALA A 725 -17.53 13.45 4.31
C ALA A 725 -18.61 13.90 5.32
N ALA A 726 -18.68 15.21 5.57
CA ALA A 726 -19.67 15.84 6.45
C ALA A 726 -19.87 17.30 6.02
N ASP A 727 -20.95 17.95 6.49
CA ASP A 727 -21.17 19.38 6.27
C ASP A 727 -20.43 20.25 7.28
N SER A 728 -20.20 19.71 8.47
CA SER A 728 -19.36 20.32 9.51
C SER A 728 -18.72 19.21 10.33
N PHE A 729 -17.44 19.37 10.68
CA PHE A 729 -16.73 18.39 11.49
C PHE A 729 -15.75 19.09 12.43
N LYS A 730 -16.07 19.14 13.71
CA LYS A 730 -15.15 19.60 14.76
C LYS A 730 -14.46 18.40 15.38
N LEU A 731 -13.15 18.52 15.57
CA LEU A 731 -12.31 17.46 16.08
C LEU A 731 -11.37 17.98 17.16
N ARG A 732 -11.36 17.29 18.30
CA ARG A 732 -10.16 17.23 19.15
C ARG A 732 -9.52 15.85 18.92
N PRO A 733 -8.28 15.77 18.40
CA PRO A 733 -7.67 14.51 17.97
C PRO A 733 -7.70 13.42 19.04
N TYR A 734 -7.99 12.19 18.61
CA TYR A 734 -7.90 11.00 19.44
C TYR A 734 -6.50 10.39 19.33
N HIS A 735 -6.04 9.75 20.40
CA HIS A 735 -4.80 8.97 20.42
C HIS A 735 -5.04 7.48 20.18
N TYR A 736 -6.23 6.96 20.48
CA TYR A 736 -6.61 5.58 20.19
C TYR A 736 -7.94 5.52 19.45
N LEU A 737 -7.99 4.72 18.37
CA LEU A 737 -9.23 4.30 17.73
C LEU A 737 -9.32 2.78 17.82
N ILE A 738 -10.30 2.28 18.58
CA ILE A 738 -10.46 0.86 18.87
C ILE A 738 -11.80 0.39 18.32
N THR A 739 -11.76 -0.57 17.40
CA THR A 739 -12.98 -1.09 16.76
C THR A 739 -13.26 -2.53 17.19
N ARG A 740 -14.55 -2.86 17.22
CA ARG A 740 -15.06 -4.22 17.27
C ARG A 740 -16.33 -4.24 16.44
N ILE A 741 -16.19 -4.27 15.12
CA ILE A 741 -17.31 -4.22 14.17
C ILE A 741 -17.42 -5.57 13.49
N LEU A 742 -18.61 -6.17 13.55
CA LEU A 742 -18.89 -7.44 12.89
C LEU A 742 -18.82 -7.26 11.36
N GLY A 743 -17.94 -8.00 10.68
CA GLY A 743 -17.68 -7.86 9.25
C GLY A 743 -16.87 -9.04 8.71
N GLY A 744 -17.25 -9.54 7.52
CA GLY A 744 -17.07 -10.92 7.05
C GLY A 744 -15.69 -11.45 6.68
N ASP A 745 -14.59 -10.93 7.22
CA ASP A 745 -13.23 -11.39 6.87
C ASP A 745 -12.39 -11.91 8.05
N ASP A 746 -12.96 -12.08 9.24
CA ASP A 746 -12.25 -12.74 10.34
C ASP A 746 -12.46 -14.26 10.26
N LEU A 747 -11.75 -14.85 9.30
CA LEU A 747 -11.44 -16.28 9.26
C LEU A 747 -10.43 -16.62 10.37
N HIS A 748 -10.76 -16.34 11.64
CA HIS A 748 -10.07 -16.91 12.80
C HIS A 748 -10.45 -18.39 12.94
N LYS A 749 -10.19 -19.17 11.88
CA LYS A 749 -10.48 -20.60 11.76
C LYS A 749 -9.67 -21.35 12.83
N GLY A 750 -10.30 -21.61 13.97
CA GLY A 750 -9.73 -22.40 15.07
C GLY A 750 -10.02 -21.85 16.47
N GLN A 751 -10.47 -20.60 16.61
CA GLN A 751 -10.85 -20.02 17.92
C GLN A 751 -12.36 -19.82 18.02
N GLY A 752 -12.91 -19.94 19.24
CA GLY A 752 -14.32 -19.64 19.49
C GLY A 752 -14.61 -18.15 19.26
N THR A 753 -15.72 -17.84 18.59
CA THR A 753 -16.14 -16.45 18.28
C THR A 753 -16.19 -15.57 19.52
N PHE A 754 -16.61 -16.14 20.66
CA PHE A 754 -16.63 -15.45 21.95
C PHE A 754 -15.24 -15.18 22.52
N GLU A 755 -14.26 -16.08 22.33
CA GLU A 755 -12.91 -15.89 22.85
C GLU A 755 -12.18 -14.74 22.14
N VAL A 756 -12.31 -14.67 20.81
CA VAL A 756 -11.79 -13.55 20.00
C VAL A 756 -12.43 -12.24 20.46
N GLU A 757 -13.74 -12.25 20.67
CA GLU A 757 -14.48 -11.10 21.19
C GLU A 757 -14.00 -10.65 22.58
N MET A 758 -13.73 -11.58 23.49
CA MET A 758 -13.18 -11.26 24.81
C MET A 758 -11.74 -10.72 24.74
N ARG A 759 -10.95 -11.15 23.76
CA ARG A 759 -9.61 -10.60 23.52
C ARG A 759 -9.68 -9.16 23.00
N ASP A 760 -10.56 -8.89 22.05
CA ASP A 760 -10.82 -7.53 21.55
C ASP A 760 -11.33 -6.61 22.67
N LEU A 761 -12.25 -7.11 23.51
CA LEU A 761 -12.74 -6.40 24.68
C LEU A 761 -11.62 -6.16 25.70
N SER A 762 -10.73 -7.11 25.93
CA SER A 762 -9.55 -6.92 26.80
C SER A 762 -8.69 -5.74 26.32
N THR A 763 -8.45 -5.63 25.01
CA THR A 763 -7.74 -4.49 24.42
C THR A 763 -8.49 -3.17 24.62
N ILE A 764 -9.81 -3.17 24.40
CA ILE A 764 -10.67 -2.01 24.66
C ILE A 764 -10.50 -1.54 26.10
N LEU A 765 -10.63 -2.44 27.08
CA LEU A 765 -10.59 -2.08 28.50
C LEU A 765 -9.20 -1.64 28.96
N LYS A 766 -8.12 -2.17 28.37
CA LYS A 766 -6.73 -1.80 28.69
C LYS A 766 -6.35 -0.41 28.17
N LEU A 767 -6.84 -0.03 27.00
CA LEU A 767 -6.45 1.21 26.30
C LEU A 767 -7.51 2.33 26.41
N ALA A 768 -8.68 2.05 26.97
CA ALA A 768 -9.73 3.05 27.18
C ALA A 768 -9.25 4.17 28.11
N ASN A 769 -9.24 5.40 27.60
CA ASN A 769 -8.99 6.62 28.34
C ASN A 769 -9.69 7.81 27.65
N TYR A 770 -9.53 9.02 28.20
CA TYR A 770 -10.17 10.24 27.71
C TYR A 770 -9.78 10.65 26.27
N ASN A 771 -8.70 10.09 25.72
CA ASN A 771 -8.24 10.29 24.34
C ASN A 771 -8.50 9.08 23.44
N SER A 772 -9.37 8.16 23.86
CA SER A 772 -9.75 6.98 23.08
C SER A 772 -11.15 7.15 22.47
N LEU A 773 -11.32 6.66 21.24
CA LEU A 773 -12.61 6.46 20.58
C LEU A 773 -12.84 4.96 20.39
N ILE A 774 -13.95 4.45 20.93
CA ILE A 774 -14.34 3.04 20.83
C ILE A 774 -15.58 2.91 19.96
N LEU A 775 -15.52 2.04 18.95
CA LEU A 775 -16.63 1.72 18.05
C LEU A 775 -16.92 0.23 18.13
N GLY A 776 -18.00 -0.14 18.81
CA GLY A 776 -18.34 -1.54 19.06
C GLY A 776 -19.71 -1.91 18.48
N ASP A 777 -19.80 -3.02 17.78
CA ASP A 777 -21.02 -3.57 17.21
C ASP A 777 -21.37 -4.90 17.86
N GLU A 778 -22.48 -4.92 18.59
CA GLU A 778 -23.05 -6.11 19.23
C GLU A 778 -22.03 -6.88 20.09
N ILE A 779 -21.34 -6.16 20.97
CA ILE A 779 -20.42 -6.76 21.94
C ILE A 779 -21.16 -7.83 22.76
N CYS A 780 -20.53 -9.00 22.87
CA CYS A 780 -21.01 -10.23 23.51
C CYS A 780 -22.18 -10.91 22.78
N HIS A 781 -22.24 -10.84 21.45
CA HIS A 781 -23.27 -11.57 20.70
C HIS A 781 -23.09 -13.11 20.78
N GLY A 782 -21.87 -13.60 20.99
CA GLY A 782 -21.56 -15.04 20.99
C GLY A 782 -21.92 -15.83 22.26
N THR A 783 -22.60 -15.22 23.24
CA THR A 783 -22.91 -15.81 24.56
C THR A 783 -24.39 -15.66 24.91
N GLU A 784 -24.85 -16.36 25.94
CA GLU A 784 -26.20 -16.24 26.47
C GLU A 784 -26.52 -14.81 26.95
N VAL A 785 -27.79 -14.43 26.80
CA VAL A 785 -28.28 -13.07 27.03
C VAL A 785 -27.92 -12.52 28.41
N SER A 786 -27.98 -13.34 29.46
CA SER A 786 -27.67 -12.90 30.83
C SER A 786 -26.21 -12.48 30.99
N SER A 787 -25.28 -13.28 30.46
CA SER A 787 -23.85 -13.02 30.54
C SER A 787 -23.45 -11.87 29.62
N GLY A 788 -23.96 -11.85 28.38
CA GLY A 788 -23.72 -10.75 27.46
C GLY A 788 -24.23 -9.40 28.00
N LEU A 789 -25.39 -9.40 28.65
CA LEU A 789 -25.94 -8.21 29.30
C LEU A 789 -25.07 -7.71 30.47
N ALA A 790 -24.60 -8.62 31.33
CA ALA A 790 -23.73 -8.29 32.45
C ALA A 790 -22.38 -7.72 31.98
N ILE A 791 -21.75 -8.36 30.98
CA ILE A 791 -20.47 -7.91 30.43
C ILE A 791 -20.62 -6.55 29.73
N LEU A 792 -21.70 -6.35 28.96
CA LEU A 792 -21.96 -5.06 28.30
C LEU A 792 -22.18 -3.93 29.32
N ALA A 793 -22.96 -4.17 30.38
CA ALA A 793 -23.19 -3.19 31.44
C ALA A 793 -21.87 -2.80 32.13
N ALA A 794 -21.06 -3.79 32.53
CA ALA A 794 -19.75 -3.56 33.15
C ALA A 794 -18.78 -2.84 32.20
N THR A 795 -18.84 -3.14 30.90
CA THR A 795 -18.05 -2.46 29.88
C THR A 795 -18.42 -0.98 29.82
N ILE A 796 -19.71 -0.66 29.70
CA ILE A 796 -20.21 0.73 29.64
C ILE A 796 -19.79 1.52 30.89
N GLU A 797 -19.90 0.91 32.07
CA GLU A 797 -19.46 1.51 33.33
C GLU A 797 -17.97 1.84 33.30
N ARG A 798 -17.13 0.88 32.90
CA ARG A 798 -15.68 1.08 32.80
C ARG A 798 -15.29 2.16 31.80
N LEU A 799 -15.94 2.20 30.63
CA LEU A 799 -15.67 3.22 29.61
C LEU A 799 -16.08 4.62 30.06
N THR A 800 -17.22 4.71 30.74
CA THR A 800 -17.72 5.98 31.30
C THR A 800 -16.79 6.49 32.40
N ALA A 801 -16.35 5.61 33.31
CA ALA A 801 -15.39 5.94 34.36
C ALA A 801 -14.04 6.42 33.81
N ALA A 802 -13.59 5.84 32.70
CA ALA A 802 -12.38 6.25 31.99
C ALA A 802 -12.53 7.55 31.16
N ARG A 803 -13.74 8.15 31.12
CA ARG A 803 -14.11 9.33 30.32
C ARG A 803 -13.89 9.12 28.81
N THR A 804 -13.98 7.88 28.35
CA THR A 804 -13.72 7.49 26.96
C THR A 804 -14.86 7.91 26.05
N SER A 805 -14.55 8.30 24.81
CA SER A 805 -15.58 8.46 23.78
C SER A 805 -15.95 7.09 23.22
N PHE A 806 -17.22 6.72 23.24
CA PHE A 806 -17.65 5.43 22.71
C PHE A 806 -18.99 5.50 21.99
N VAL A 807 -19.12 4.69 20.94
CA VAL A 807 -20.38 4.39 20.24
C VAL A 807 -20.50 2.89 20.19
N LEU A 808 -21.48 2.35 20.92
CA LEU A 808 -21.76 0.93 20.98
C LEU A 808 -23.12 0.66 20.36
N SER A 809 -23.24 -0.33 19.47
CA SER A 809 -24.55 -0.89 19.09
C SER A 809 -24.86 -2.16 19.85
N THR A 810 -26.14 -2.33 20.20
CA THR A 810 -26.62 -3.54 20.85
C THR A 810 -28.10 -3.80 20.54
N HIS A 811 -28.49 -5.08 20.58
CA HIS A 811 -29.89 -5.52 20.59
C HIS A 811 -30.39 -5.79 22.03
N LEU A 812 -29.54 -5.65 23.04
CA LEU A 812 -29.85 -5.95 24.45
C LEU A 812 -30.54 -4.75 25.14
N HIS A 813 -31.80 -4.47 24.81
CA HIS A 813 -32.57 -3.34 25.39
C HIS A 813 -32.66 -3.37 26.93
N GLN A 814 -32.49 -4.54 27.55
CA GLN A 814 -32.52 -4.71 29.00
C GLN A 814 -31.38 -3.92 29.69
N VAL A 815 -30.30 -3.59 28.98
CA VAL A 815 -29.15 -2.87 29.56
C VAL A 815 -29.54 -1.48 30.04
N CYS A 816 -30.53 -0.84 29.42
CA CYS A 816 -31.06 0.46 29.84
C CYS A 816 -31.62 0.45 31.27
N SER A 817 -32.00 -0.72 31.79
CA SER A 817 -32.51 -0.86 33.16
C SER A 817 -31.44 -1.16 34.20
N LEU A 818 -30.23 -1.53 33.75
CA LEU A 818 -29.10 -1.93 34.60
C LEU A 818 -28.10 -0.81 34.85
N ILE A 819 -27.98 0.14 33.92
CA ILE A 819 -27.02 1.24 34.02
C ILE A 819 -27.75 2.54 34.39
N ASP A 820 -27.27 3.22 35.43
CA ASP A 820 -27.69 4.57 35.81
C ASP A 820 -26.52 5.54 35.55
N LEU A 821 -26.14 5.65 34.28
CA LEU A 821 -24.95 6.37 33.83
C LEU A 821 -25.34 7.43 32.79
N PRO A 822 -24.57 8.50 32.64
CA PRO A 822 -24.80 9.54 31.64
C PRO A 822 -24.46 9.04 30.22
N VAL A 823 -25.23 8.09 29.69
CA VAL A 823 -25.12 7.55 28.32
C VAL A 823 -26.32 7.99 27.50
N ARG A 824 -26.11 8.40 26.25
CA ARG A 824 -27.21 8.77 25.35
C ARG A 824 -27.71 7.54 24.61
N TYR A 825 -29.00 7.29 24.68
CA TYR A 825 -29.66 6.21 23.93
C TYR A 825 -30.19 6.73 22.61
N TYR A 826 -29.91 5.98 21.54
CA TYR A 826 -30.43 6.23 20.21
C TYR A 826 -30.90 4.94 19.56
N HIS A 827 -31.71 5.06 18.51
CA HIS A 827 -32.05 3.95 17.65
C HIS A 827 -32.09 4.36 16.18
N LEU A 828 -31.83 3.41 15.28
CA LEU A 828 -32.07 3.62 13.84
C LEU A 828 -33.53 3.28 13.54
N SER A 829 -34.27 4.25 13.00
CA SER A 829 -35.72 4.10 12.85
C SER A 829 -36.12 3.15 11.73
N VAL A 830 -37.12 2.32 12.04
CA VAL A 830 -37.77 1.39 11.12
C VAL A 830 -39.27 1.59 11.25
N ILE A 831 -39.92 1.86 10.12
CA ILE A 831 -41.36 2.08 10.05
C ILE A 831 -42.01 0.89 9.39
N GLN A 832 -43.10 0.40 9.96
CA GLN A 832 -43.97 -0.56 9.30
C GLN A 832 -45.15 0.21 8.68
N ARG A 833 -45.39 -0.01 7.38
CA ARG A 833 -46.61 0.46 6.70
C ARG A 833 -47.39 -0.74 6.16
N GLU A 834 -48.72 -0.64 6.22
CA GLU A 834 -49.61 -1.71 5.78
C GLU A 834 -49.53 -1.98 4.27
N ASP A 835 -49.20 -0.95 3.48
CA ASP A 835 -49.14 -0.97 2.01
C ASP A 835 -47.73 -1.28 1.45
N LEU A 836 -46.68 -0.84 2.14
CA LEU A 836 -45.29 -0.90 1.66
C LEU A 836 -44.38 -1.82 2.48
N GLY A 837 -44.90 -2.50 3.50
CA GLY A 837 -44.12 -3.40 4.35
C GLY A 837 -43.20 -2.66 5.32
N ILE A 838 -41.99 -3.21 5.53
CA ILE A 838 -41.01 -2.66 6.48
C ILE A 838 -40.05 -1.72 5.75
N ILE A 839 -40.05 -0.46 6.17
CA ILE A 839 -39.21 0.60 5.62
C ILE A 839 -38.08 0.91 6.61
N TYR A 840 -36.85 0.67 6.17
CA TYR A 840 -35.65 1.05 6.90
C TYR A 840 -35.33 2.52 6.60
N GLU A 841 -35.80 3.44 7.44
CA GLU A 841 -35.48 4.87 7.27
C GLU A 841 -34.00 5.17 7.53
N ARG A 842 -33.32 4.34 8.35
CA ARG A 842 -31.91 4.49 8.76
C ARG A 842 -31.57 5.84 9.42
N LYS A 843 -32.58 6.58 9.87
CA LYS A 843 -32.43 7.84 10.60
C LYS A 843 -32.16 7.57 12.07
N LEU A 844 -31.17 8.26 12.63
CA LEU A 844 -30.85 8.16 14.05
C LEU A 844 -31.85 8.99 14.87
N LYS A 845 -32.63 8.35 15.73
CA LYS A 845 -33.64 8.99 16.59
C LYS A 845 -33.29 8.77 18.08
N PRO A 846 -33.60 9.73 18.97
CA PRO A 846 -33.31 9.60 20.39
C PRO A 846 -34.15 8.50 21.06
N GLY A 847 -33.62 7.95 22.15
CA GLY A 847 -34.21 6.87 22.92
C GLY A 847 -33.85 5.48 22.37
N PRO A 848 -34.07 4.42 23.17
CA PRO A 848 -33.72 3.05 22.78
C PRO A 848 -34.60 2.49 21.67
N GLY A 849 -35.66 3.20 21.27
CA GLY A 849 -36.62 2.71 20.32
C GLY A 849 -37.39 1.48 20.82
N PRO A 850 -38.19 0.88 19.95
CA PRO A 850 -38.99 -0.29 20.30
C PRO A 850 -38.11 -1.56 20.41
N SER A 851 -38.34 -2.34 21.47
CA SER A 851 -37.54 -3.52 21.81
C SER A 851 -37.94 -4.81 21.07
N GLN A 852 -38.97 -4.78 20.24
CA GLN A 852 -39.56 -5.97 19.61
C GLN A 852 -39.88 -5.71 18.14
N TYR A 853 -38.94 -6.06 17.25
CA TYR A 853 -39.10 -5.92 15.79
C TYR A 853 -38.68 -7.15 14.97
N GLY A 854 -37.96 -8.10 15.57
CA GLY A 854 -37.39 -9.23 14.82
C GLY A 854 -38.44 -10.15 14.20
N ILE A 855 -39.57 -10.36 14.87
CA ILE A 855 -40.67 -11.19 14.34
C ILE A 855 -41.38 -10.44 13.21
N GLU A 856 -41.56 -9.13 13.35
CA GLU A 856 -42.13 -8.25 12.34
C GLU A 856 -41.31 -8.30 11.05
N VAL A 857 -39.98 -8.16 11.15
CA VAL A 857 -39.04 -8.35 10.02
C VAL A 857 -39.16 -9.74 9.42
N MET A 858 -39.18 -10.78 10.26
CA MET A 858 -39.36 -12.16 9.82
C MET A 858 -40.67 -12.33 9.04
N GLY A 859 -41.79 -11.81 9.51
CA GLY A 859 -43.09 -11.95 8.84
C GLY A 859 -43.16 -11.27 7.47
N HIS A 860 -42.28 -10.30 7.21
CA HIS A 860 -42.17 -9.68 5.89
C HIS A 860 -41.28 -10.49 4.93
N ILE A 861 -40.25 -11.17 5.46
CA ILE A 861 -39.33 -12.01 4.67
C ILE A 861 -39.95 -13.39 4.39
N ILE A 862 -40.46 -14.02 5.45
CA ILE A 862 -41.10 -15.33 5.43
C ILE A 862 -42.59 -15.09 5.21
N ASN A 863 -43.04 -15.22 3.96
CA ASN A 863 -44.44 -15.03 3.55
C ASN A 863 -45.36 -16.20 3.98
N ASP A 864 -45.25 -16.65 5.24
CA ASP A 864 -46.05 -17.71 5.85
C ASP A 864 -46.80 -17.14 7.07
N ARG A 865 -48.11 -16.95 6.89
CA ARG A 865 -48.99 -16.36 7.92
C ARG A 865 -49.15 -17.26 9.14
N GLU A 866 -49.13 -18.58 8.96
CA GLU A 866 -49.31 -19.52 10.05
C GLU A 866 -48.04 -19.54 10.91
N PHE A 867 -46.87 -19.64 10.28
CA PHE A 867 -45.58 -19.55 10.97
C PHE A 867 -45.41 -18.22 11.71
N TYR A 868 -45.75 -17.10 11.07
CA TYR A 868 -45.71 -15.77 11.69
C TYR A 868 -46.62 -15.69 12.94
N THR A 869 -47.84 -16.19 12.84
CA THR A 869 -48.81 -16.21 13.96
C THR A 869 -48.30 -17.09 15.11
N ASN A 870 -47.73 -18.24 14.79
CA ASN A 870 -47.11 -19.13 15.78
C ASN A 870 -45.91 -18.48 16.47
N ALA A 871 -45.03 -17.80 15.75
CA ALA A 871 -43.91 -17.07 16.33
C ALA A 871 -44.39 -15.96 17.29
N LEU A 872 -45.43 -15.20 16.92
CA LEU A 872 -46.05 -14.20 17.80
C LEU A 872 -46.64 -14.83 19.07
N LYS A 873 -47.27 -16.01 18.97
CA LYS A 873 -47.78 -16.77 20.12
C LYS A 873 -46.64 -17.14 21.07
N TYR A 874 -45.53 -17.68 20.58
CA TYR A 874 -44.38 -18.04 21.42
C TYR A 874 -43.72 -16.82 22.07
N ARG A 875 -43.59 -15.68 21.37
CA ARG A 875 -43.08 -14.43 21.96
C ARG A 875 -43.90 -13.98 23.18
N LYS A 876 -45.23 -14.08 23.10
CA LYS A 876 -46.13 -13.75 24.22
C LYS A 876 -45.88 -14.66 25.43
N LEU A 877 -45.65 -15.97 25.20
CA LEU A 877 -45.35 -16.93 26.26
C LEU A 877 -44.00 -16.67 26.93
N ILE A 878 -42.97 -16.31 26.16
CA ILE A 878 -41.63 -15.99 26.69
C ILE A 878 -41.69 -14.74 27.58
N ASN A 879 -42.31 -13.67 27.10
CA ASN A 879 -42.45 -12.41 27.86
C ASN A 879 -43.30 -12.56 29.13
N TRP A 880 -44.15 -13.59 29.22
CA TRP A 880 -44.94 -13.88 30.42
C TRP A 880 -44.10 -14.48 31.56
N LYS A 881 -43.03 -15.22 31.24
CA LYS A 881 -42.19 -15.93 32.22
C LYS A 881 -41.07 -15.09 32.85
N SER A 882 -40.82 -13.88 32.38
CA SER A 882 -39.83 -12.94 32.95
C SER A 882 -40.54 -11.76 33.63
N PRO A 883 -40.80 -11.78 34.94
CA PRO A 883 -41.32 -10.61 35.64
C PRO A 883 -40.22 -9.55 35.74
N SER A 884 -40.52 -8.35 35.28
CA SER A 884 -39.66 -7.15 35.41
C SER A 884 -39.37 -6.82 36.88
N LEU A 885 -38.10 -6.55 37.22
CA LEU A 885 -37.61 -6.16 38.56
C LEU A 885 -38.01 -4.72 39.01
N ARG A 886 -39.08 -4.14 38.46
CA ARG A 886 -39.71 -2.90 38.98
C ARG A 886 -41.25 -3.02 38.90
N PRO A 887 -42.00 -2.32 39.77
CA PRO A 887 -43.46 -2.42 39.79
C PRO A 887 -44.04 -2.02 38.43
N ARG A 888 -44.89 -2.89 37.89
CA ARG A 888 -45.61 -2.68 36.62
C ARG A 888 -46.34 -1.33 36.61
N SER A 889 -45.83 -0.35 35.87
CA SER A 889 -46.71 0.61 35.21
C SER A 889 -47.45 -0.15 34.10
N LYS A 890 -48.78 -0.24 34.20
CA LYS A 890 -49.63 -0.82 33.16
C LYS A 890 -49.53 0.01 31.88
N SER A 891 -48.59 -0.30 30.99
CA SER A 891 -48.62 0.13 29.58
C SER A 891 -47.68 -0.72 28.73
N SER A 892 -48.11 -1.93 28.39
CA SER A 892 -47.50 -2.72 27.31
C SER A 892 -48.55 -3.32 26.37
N SER A 893 -49.72 -2.67 26.29
CA SER A 893 -50.58 -2.77 25.12
C SER A 893 -50.05 -1.80 24.07
N LEU A 894 -49.77 -2.32 22.87
CA LEU A 894 -49.62 -1.55 21.63
C LEU A 894 -50.50 -0.30 21.69
N THR A 895 -49.90 0.90 21.72
CA THR A 895 -50.63 2.12 21.38
C THR A 895 -50.95 2.02 19.90
N VAL A 896 -52.10 1.41 19.61
CA VAL A 896 -52.74 1.48 18.30
C VAL A 896 -52.97 2.96 18.05
N PHE A 897 -52.17 3.54 17.14
CA PHE A 897 -52.37 4.90 16.65
C PHE A 897 -53.70 4.96 15.91
N ARG A 898 -54.80 5.15 16.64
CA ARG A 898 -56.11 5.31 16.03
C ARG A 898 -56.34 6.80 15.75
N PRO A 899 -56.74 7.18 14.54
CA PRO A 899 -57.16 8.55 14.26
C PRO A 899 -58.39 8.90 15.11
N SER A 900 -58.48 10.15 15.54
CA SER A 900 -59.65 10.68 16.25
C SER A 900 -60.89 10.57 15.37
N LYS A 901 -62.01 10.13 15.96
CA LYS A 901 -63.33 10.15 15.31
C LYS A 901 -63.78 11.57 14.93
N TYR A 902 -63.18 12.59 15.53
CA TYR A 902 -63.52 13.99 15.28
C TYR A 902 -62.66 14.62 14.17
N ASN A 903 -61.40 14.17 14.00
CA ASN A 903 -60.50 14.64 12.95
C ASN A 903 -59.42 13.59 12.67
N SER A 904 -59.38 13.05 11.45
CA SER A 904 -58.42 12.00 11.07
C SER A 904 -56.95 12.42 11.12
N LYS A 905 -56.66 13.73 11.17
CA LYS A 905 -55.30 14.28 11.31
C LYS A 905 -54.85 14.42 12.78
N VAL A 906 -55.68 14.08 13.75
CA VAL A 906 -55.36 14.09 15.19
C VAL A 906 -55.39 12.66 15.70
N PHE A 907 -54.26 12.16 16.18
CA PHE A 907 -54.12 10.77 16.62
C PHE A 907 -54.29 10.65 18.13
N ILE A 908 -54.78 9.50 18.59
CA ILE A 908 -54.86 9.17 20.01
C ILE A 908 -53.62 8.32 20.34
N ASP A 909 -52.51 8.99 20.62
CA ASP A 909 -51.19 8.38 20.83
C ASP A 909 -50.68 8.60 22.26
N SER A 910 -50.33 9.82 22.63
CA SER A 910 -49.85 10.20 23.95
C SER A 910 -50.64 11.39 24.49
N CYS A 911 -50.76 11.46 25.80
CA CYS A 911 -51.41 12.53 26.52
C CYS A 911 -50.55 13.78 26.39
N GLU A 912 -51.09 14.83 25.78
CA GLU A 912 -50.37 16.10 25.58
C GLU A 912 -50.03 16.83 26.89
N ILE A 913 -50.57 16.37 28.02
CA ILE A 913 -50.32 16.95 29.34
C ILE A 913 -49.18 16.23 30.08
N CYS A 914 -49.15 14.89 30.05
CA CYS A 914 -48.24 14.11 30.89
C CYS A 914 -47.43 13.04 30.15
N GLY A 915 -47.62 12.90 28.84
CA GLY A 915 -46.91 11.93 27.99
C GLY A 915 -47.35 10.47 28.14
N ALA A 916 -48.24 10.15 29.10
CA ALA A 916 -48.83 8.80 29.22
C ALA A 916 -49.72 8.45 28.02
N PRO A 917 -50.02 7.19 27.70
CA PRO A 917 -50.89 6.83 26.57
C PRO A 917 -52.23 7.57 26.61
N ALA A 918 -52.60 8.25 25.52
CA ALA A 918 -53.89 8.91 25.43
C ALA A 918 -54.99 7.86 25.23
N GLU A 919 -56.13 8.04 25.89
CA GLU A 919 -57.28 7.13 25.78
C GLU A 919 -58.46 7.79 25.05
N ALA A 920 -58.55 9.13 25.15
CA ALA A 920 -59.63 9.93 24.59
C ALA A 920 -59.13 11.28 24.03
N ILE A 921 -59.98 11.94 23.25
CA ILE A 921 -59.79 13.31 22.78
C ILE A 921 -60.68 14.23 23.60
N HIS A 922 -60.07 15.22 24.25
CA HIS A 922 -60.78 16.31 24.91
C HIS A 922 -61.02 17.46 23.94
N HIS A 923 -62.21 18.07 24.01
CA HIS A 923 -62.51 19.31 23.28
C HIS A 923 -62.18 20.50 24.17
N ILE A 924 -61.24 21.35 23.75
CA ILE A 924 -60.83 22.54 24.52
C ILE A 924 -62.04 23.46 24.76
N LYS A 925 -62.88 23.65 23.74
CA LYS A 925 -64.18 24.32 23.86
C LYS A 925 -65.33 23.30 23.72
N PRO A 926 -66.13 23.06 24.78
CA PRO A 926 -67.20 22.07 24.77
C PRO A 926 -68.43 22.50 23.96
N LYS A 927 -69.19 21.50 23.49
CA LYS A 927 -70.37 21.62 22.60
C LYS A 927 -71.54 22.46 23.17
N ARG A 928 -71.58 22.75 24.48
CA ARG A 928 -72.64 23.56 25.12
C ARG A 928 -72.48 25.08 24.93
N LEU A 929 -71.31 25.56 24.49
CA LEU A 929 -71.04 26.99 24.28
C LEU A 929 -71.32 27.45 22.83
N SER A 930 -71.76 26.56 21.93
CA SER A 930 -72.00 26.87 20.51
C SER A 930 -73.46 27.17 20.17
N GLY A 931 -74.28 27.55 21.17
CA GLY A 931 -75.72 27.80 21.00
C GLY A 931 -76.18 29.25 21.23
N GLY A 932 -75.25 30.22 21.37
CA GLY A 932 -75.59 31.64 21.52
C GLY A 932 -75.55 32.38 20.18
N SER A 933 -76.63 33.09 19.87
CA SER A 933 -76.83 33.90 18.66
C SER A 933 -75.76 34.98 18.47
N GLY A 934 -74.98 34.88 17.38
CA GLY A 934 -74.08 35.93 16.90
C GLY A 934 -72.60 35.58 17.02
N GLY A 935 -72.01 34.98 15.97
CA GLY A 935 -70.56 34.84 15.81
C GLY A 935 -70.13 33.48 15.26
N HIS A 936 -69.47 33.49 14.09
CA HIS A 936 -68.85 32.39 13.34
C HIS A 936 -68.96 30.96 13.91
N SER A 937 -69.56 30.04 13.16
CA SER A 937 -69.64 28.61 13.48
C SER A 937 -68.24 28.02 13.76
N PHE A 938 -67.90 27.85 15.04
CA PHE A 938 -66.63 27.27 15.43
C PHE A 938 -66.67 25.75 15.19
N ASN A 939 -65.91 25.28 14.20
CA ASN A 939 -65.87 23.86 13.84
C ASN A 939 -65.18 23.05 14.97
N LEU A 940 -65.99 22.31 15.73
CA LEU A 940 -65.58 21.49 16.87
C LEU A 940 -64.51 20.44 16.52
N SER A 941 -64.51 19.99 15.26
CA SER A 941 -63.59 19.00 14.70
C SER A 941 -62.26 19.59 14.21
N ARG A 942 -62.00 20.89 14.36
CA ARG A 942 -60.68 21.46 14.02
C ARG A 942 -59.60 20.94 14.97
N ARG A 943 -58.42 20.61 14.43
CA ARG A 943 -57.25 20.18 15.23
C ARG A 943 -56.93 21.13 16.39
N SER A 944 -57.10 22.43 16.18
CA SER A 944 -56.86 23.45 17.21
C SER A 944 -57.80 23.36 18.43
N ASN A 945 -58.85 22.55 18.38
CA ASN A 945 -59.82 22.35 19.47
C ASN A 945 -59.77 20.95 20.09
N LEU A 946 -58.89 20.07 19.60
CA LEU A 946 -58.83 18.67 20.01
C LEU A 946 -57.48 18.40 20.68
N VAL A 947 -57.50 17.75 21.85
CA VAL A 947 -56.30 17.40 22.61
C VAL A 947 -56.38 15.94 23.06
N PRO A 948 -55.45 15.07 22.64
CA PRO A 948 -55.32 13.72 23.18
C PRO A 948 -54.91 13.74 24.65
N VAL A 949 -55.65 13.03 25.50
CA VAL A 949 -55.39 12.97 26.95
C VAL A 949 -55.64 11.57 27.50
N CYS A 950 -54.90 11.20 28.55
CA CYS A 950 -55.15 10.00 29.33
C CYS A 950 -56.35 10.19 30.28
N SER A 951 -56.92 9.10 30.81
CA SER A 951 -58.11 9.16 31.68
C SER A 951 -57.93 10.01 32.93
N SER A 952 -56.75 10.00 33.57
CA SER A 952 -56.50 10.82 34.77
C SER A 952 -56.48 12.32 34.44
N CYS A 953 -55.71 12.73 33.44
CA CYS A 953 -55.67 14.13 33.01
C CYS A 953 -57.03 14.59 32.46
N HIS A 954 -57.78 13.72 31.78
CA HIS A 954 -59.14 14.03 31.34
C HIS A 954 -60.08 14.33 32.52
N LEU A 955 -60.02 13.53 33.58
CA LEU A 955 -60.77 13.75 34.83
C LEU A 955 -60.36 15.05 35.53
N ASP A 956 -59.07 15.37 35.55
CA ASP A 956 -58.57 16.61 36.16
C ASP A 956 -58.98 17.86 35.39
N ILE A 957 -59.14 17.77 34.06
CA ILE A 957 -59.74 18.84 33.25
C ILE A 957 -61.22 19.03 33.63
N HIS A 958 -62.01 17.95 33.73
CA HIS A 958 -63.43 18.04 34.13
C HIS A 958 -63.63 18.50 35.59
N ARG A 959 -62.62 18.30 36.45
CA ARG A 959 -62.59 18.79 37.84
C ARG A 959 -62.02 20.21 37.97
N ASN A 960 -61.77 20.91 36.86
CA ASN A 960 -61.17 22.25 36.80
C ASN A 960 -59.78 22.37 37.48
N LYS A 961 -59.05 21.26 37.62
CA LYS A 961 -57.66 21.28 38.12
C LYS A 961 -56.65 21.65 37.04
N ILE A 962 -56.99 21.38 35.77
CA ILE A 962 -56.17 21.69 34.59
C ILE A 962 -57.02 22.47 33.60
N SER A 963 -56.54 23.63 33.15
CA SER A 963 -57.18 24.42 32.10
C SER A 963 -56.32 24.43 30.83
N ILE A 964 -56.93 24.14 29.68
CA ILE A 964 -56.25 24.12 28.39
C ILE A 964 -56.64 25.39 27.63
N LEU A 965 -55.67 26.23 27.28
CA LEU A 965 -55.91 27.55 26.67
C LEU A 965 -55.85 27.57 25.13
N GLY A 966 -55.43 26.46 24.49
CA GLY A 966 -55.30 26.33 23.03
C GLY A 966 -53.86 26.05 22.56
N TRP A 967 -53.68 25.87 21.25
CA TRP A 967 -52.37 25.64 20.62
C TRP A 967 -51.71 26.96 20.23
N LYS A 968 -50.46 27.20 20.65
CA LYS A 968 -49.62 28.28 20.11
C LYS A 968 -48.63 27.69 19.10
N ARG A 969 -48.67 28.15 17.85
CA ARG A 969 -47.67 27.89 16.83
C ARG A 969 -47.26 29.21 16.22
N THR A 970 -45.96 29.48 16.15
CA THR A 970 -45.41 30.52 15.29
C THR A 970 -45.61 30.08 13.83
N PRO A 971 -46.14 30.93 12.93
CA PRO A 971 -46.14 30.63 11.50
C PRO A 971 -44.69 30.43 11.03
N ALA A 972 -44.51 29.52 10.07
CA ALA A 972 -43.24 28.91 9.69
C ALA A 972 -42.09 29.90 9.42
#